data_AF-A0A839F033-F1
#
_entry.id   AF-A0A839F033-F1
#
_cell.length_a   1.000
_cell.length_b   1.000
_cell.length_c   1.000
_cell.angle_alpha   90.00
_cell.angle_beta   90.00
_cell.angle_gamma   90.00
#
_symmetry.space_group_name_H-M   'P 1'
#
loop_
_entity.id
_entity.type
_entity.pdbx_description
1 polymer ?
#
loop_
_entity_poly.entity_id
_entity_poly.type
_entity_poly.pdbx_seq_one_letter_code
_entity_poly.pdbx_strand_id
1 'polypeptide(L)'
;MKRLLLSVCITMACVAAAHAGIADRTARAGASAEQAWSAWGGSMGVRWNYDLMANLGIRVETRAGQLRQTDDRGHEWFSLRQAGGLEFLVRNDSLQRFRDGSLRMSGGYVLALADGTRIDLRDATLRVNPKNPNVLDLVSSDGKVWFFTDRIMFELADGNRTLAVRAADLRISSELAQRLHAPESDGWELGDFAMNTEVNIVGSNPAPERSCSAYPWPNVDVPGVAGAKYQADLFMQNFSISPVGCQTCTGATGTGIAAFAPSSTLRNNVNDGTAQATVPGDPLGTSSALYTADVAWYTKFSGNNAPYNNDQHPYLIWNLYRVDANGGISQIGRSGVKHAFLTINSGCISQCGGSHQLGLGCGDTYGTGNNDSPGDMGPRSEIIPATGQWGRCGSIFDTNCDGTSNSSGNTSWTQRMKVPEKKLAHVANDGVTFLFESWYVARDDINIYNSMASMSVNPQFSGSQWSLTGASNYRLGGAIDRWVDPSNPGANARTSELKTAEGHAKLAAKVTDLGGGRWRYDYAIMNFDFARAETQGAEPNLRVVSNKGFDAFSVPIQASARLQGTSSNLGDAGAGAQWRASIANGRITWSNDPNQPVFGGPSTPPVPSLPTLDWGTLFSFSFIATTAPVEGSATLHVAQAGSPASIDLVTLVPGS
;
A
#
# COMPACT_ATOMS: atom_id res chain seq x y z
N MET A 1 -42.74 -75.40 -33.78
CA MET A 1 -43.22 -73.99 -33.77
C MET A 1 -42.56 -73.23 -32.62
N LYS A 2 -42.74 -71.90 -32.53
CA LYS A 2 -41.80 -70.98 -31.84
C LYS A 2 -41.62 -71.24 -30.33
N ARG A 3 -40.40 -70.93 -29.86
CA ARG A 3 -39.90 -71.16 -28.48
C ARG A 3 -40.36 -70.07 -27.51
N LEU A 4 -40.61 -70.45 -26.26
CA LEU A 4 -40.37 -69.62 -25.07
C LEU A 4 -39.59 -70.50 -24.08
N LEU A 5 -38.48 -70.01 -23.54
CA LEU A 5 -37.74 -70.66 -22.46
C LEU A 5 -37.15 -69.58 -21.55
N LEU A 6 -37.51 -69.64 -20.27
CA LEU A 6 -36.98 -68.80 -19.20
C LEU A 6 -35.48 -69.07 -18.99
N SER A 7 -34.74 -68.01 -18.66
CA SER A 7 -33.51 -68.10 -17.89
C SER A 7 -33.48 -66.98 -16.85
N VAL A 8 -33.52 -67.37 -15.58
CA VAL A 8 -33.43 -66.46 -14.43
C VAL A 8 -31.95 -66.32 -14.06
N CYS A 9 -31.44 -65.08 -14.05
CA CYS A 9 -30.06 -64.80 -13.66
C CYS A 9 -29.94 -64.40 -12.18
N ILE A 10 -28.78 -64.73 -11.62
CA ILE A 10 -28.43 -64.66 -10.20
C ILE A 10 -28.14 -63.21 -9.78
N THR A 11 -28.69 -62.78 -8.64
CA THR A 11 -28.29 -61.56 -7.94
C THR A 11 -27.33 -61.90 -6.80
N MET A 12 -26.09 -61.39 -6.88
CA MET A 12 -25.14 -61.36 -5.77
C MET A 12 -24.91 -59.90 -5.35
N ALA A 13 -24.86 -59.65 -4.04
CA ALA A 13 -24.79 -58.29 -3.49
C ALA A 13 -23.34 -57.79 -3.38
N CYS A 14 -23.14 -56.50 -3.67
CA CYS A 14 -21.98 -55.73 -3.22
C CYS A 14 -22.46 -54.53 -2.41
N VAL A 15 -21.89 -54.35 -1.22
CA VAL A 15 -22.20 -53.23 -0.32
C VAL A 15 -21.42 -51.99 -0.77
N ALA A 16 -22.12 -50.87 -0.97
CA ALA A 16 -21.51 -49.56 -1.23
C ALA A 16 -21.69 -48.65 -0.01
N ALA A 17 -20.58 -48.15 0.55
CA ALA A 17 -20.62 -47.21 1.66
C ALA A 17 -21.08 -45.82 1.19
N ALA A 18 -22.15 -45.31 1.81
CA ALA A 18 -22.73 -44.02 1.47
C ALA A 18 -21.76 -42.87 1.80
N HIS A 19 -21.28 -42.18 0.76
CA HIS A 19 -20.59 -40.92 0.92
C HIS A 19 -21.62 -39.82 1.18
N ALA A 20 -21.64 -39.26 2.39
CA ALA A 20 -22.45 -38.10 2.74
C ALA A 20 -21.84 -36.83 2.11
N GLY A 21 -22.06 -36.68 0.80
CA GLY A 21 -21.52 -35.60 -0.04
C GLY A 21 -22.57 -34.94 -0.93
N ILE A 22 -23.81 -34.77 -0.44
CA ILE A 22 -24.88 -34.00 -1.09
C ILE A 22 -25.59 -33.12 -0.04
N ALA A 23 -25.04 -31.91 0.17
CA ALA A 23 -25.61 -30.70 0.80
C ALA A 23 -24.40 -29.79 1.08
N ASP A 24 -23.87 -28.99 0.15
CA ASP A 24 -24.60 -27.99 -0.62
C ASP A 24 -23.96 -27.76 -2.02
N ARG A 25 -24.49 -28.44 -3.04
CA ARG A 25 -24.20 -28.12 -4.46
C ARG A 25 -25.35 -27.36 -5.13
N THR A 26 -26.35 -26.98 -4.34
CA THR A 26 -27.60 -26.35 -4.78
C THR A 26 -27.54 -24.82 -4.76
N ALA A 27 -26.57 -24.23 -4.05
CA ALA A 27 -26.26 -22.80 -4.13
C ALA A 27 -25.49 -22.37 -5.39
N ARG A 28 -25.18 -23.27 -6.34
CA ARG A 28 -24.48 -22.93 -7.61
C ARG A 28 -25.43 -22.46 -8.73
N ALA A 29 -26.58 -21.91 -8.37
CA ALA A 29 -27.66 -21.52 -9.26
C ALA A 29 -27.86 -20.00 -9.29
N GLY A 30 -27.18 -19.32 -10.23
CA GLY A 30 -27.52 -17.95 -10.62
C GLY A 30 -26.48 -16.86 -10.33
N ALA A 31 -25.28 -16.96 -10.92
CA ALA A 31 -24.51 -15.74 -11.18
C ALA A 31 -25.36 -14.81 -12.05
N SER A 32 -25.51 -13.54 -11.67
CA SER A 32 -26.37 -12.62 -12.45
C SER A 32 -25.77 -12.45 -13.85
N ALA A 33 -26.63 -12.44 -14.88
CA ALA A 33 -26.19 -12.00 -16.20
C ALA A 33 -25.63 -10.58 -16.12
N GLU A 34 -24.61 -10.26 -16.93
CA GLU A 34 -24.12 -8.88 -17.08
C GLU A 34 -25.25 -8.03 -17.67
N GLN A 35 -25.58 -6.91 -17.02
CA GLN A 35 -26.63 -5.99 -17.45
C GLN A 35 -26.02 -4.73 -18.04
N ALA A 36 -26.57 -4.25 -19.16
CA ALA A 36 -26.13 -3.00 -19.77
C ALA A 36 -26.93 -1.83 -19.21
N TRP A 37 -26.25 -0.96 -18.46
CA TRP A 37 -26.81 0.29 -17.95
C TRP A 37 -26.14 1.47 -18.65
N SER A 38 -26.72 2.66 -18.53
CA SER A 38 -26.11 3.88 -19.05
C SER A 38 -26.18 5.02 -18.03
N ALA A 39 -25.26 5.98 -18.14
CA ALA A 39 -25.27 7.18 -17.33
C ALA A 39 -24.98 8.45 -18.14
N TRP A 40 -25.69 9.54 -17.85
CA TRP A 40 -25.59 10.85 -18.53
C TRP A 40 -25.62 12.00 -17.53
N GLY A 41 -25.31 13.21 -18.02
CA GLY A 41 -25.43 14.44 -17.25
C GLY A 41 -24.56 14.46 -15.99
N GLY A 42 -24.97 15.23 -14.99
CA GLY A 42 -24.25 15.35 -13.72
C GLY A 42 -23.01 16.24 -13.77
N SER A 43 -21.95 15.84 -13.08
CA SER A 43 -20.73 16.64 -12.89
C SER A 43 -19.46 15.78 -12.89
N MET A 44 -18.36 16.37 -13.37
CA MET A 44 -17.01 15.81 -13.23
C MET A 44 -16.10 16.77 -12.47
N GLY A 45 -15.22 16.22 -11.64
CA GLY A 45 -14.19 16.93 -10.90
C GLY A 45 -12.81 16.48 -11.38
N VAL A 46 -11.85 17.41 -11.44
CA VAL A 46 -10.43 17.09 -11.67
C VAL A 46 -9.60 17.74 -10.58
N ARG A 47 -8.72 16.98 -9.94
CA ARG A 47 -7.72 17.48 -9.00
C ARG A 47 -6.34 17.31 -9.63
N TRP A 48 -5.71 18.43 -9.98
CA TRP A 48 -4.40 18.41 -10.63
C TRP A 48 -3.25 18.32 -9.62
N ASN A 49 -2.21 17.54 -9.95
CA ASN A 49 -0.94 17.61 -9.25
C ASN A 49 -0.12 18.81 -9.76
N TYR A 50 -0.46 20.02 -9.29
CA TYR A 50 0.16 21.26 -9.75
C TYR A 50 1.68 21.32 -9.61
N ASP A 51 2.25 20.65 -8.61
CA ASP A 51 3.70 20.56 -8.42
C ASP A 51 4.34 19.80 -9.60
N LEU A 52 3.85 18.59 -9.89
CA LEU A 52 4.36 17.78 -11.01
C LEU A 52 4.06 18.43 -12.38
N MET A 53 2.91 19.09 -12.54
CA MET A 53 2.63 19.92 -13.72
C MET A 53 3.71 20.98 -13.92
N ALA A 54 4.09 21.71 -12.85
CA ALA A 54 5.13 22.72 -12.91
C ALA A 54 6.51 22.11 -13.19
N ASN A 55 6.84 20.95 -12.62
CA ASN A 55 8.06 20.20 -12.97
C ASN A 55 8.11 19.83 -14.46
N LEU A 56 6.96 19.57 -15.10
CA LEU A 56 6.82 19.28 -16.52
C LEU A 56 6.59 20.53 -17.41
N GLY A 57 6.63 21.73 -16.85
CA GLY A 57 6.43 22.98 -17.61
C GLY A 57 5.00 23.24 -18.06
N ILE A 58 4.00 22.64 -17.40
CA ILE A 58 2.57 22.78 -17.65
C ILE A 58 1.96 23.68 -16.57
N ARG A 59 1.06 24.60 -16.94
CA ARG A 59 0.26 25.38 -15.97
C ARG A 59 -1.18 25.55 -16.45
N VAL A 60 -2.13 25.57 -15.52
CA VAL A 60 -3.51 26.00 -15.82
C VAL A 60 -3.52 27.52 -16.02
N GLU A 61 -3.75 27.97 -17.26
CA GLU A 61 -3.85 29.40 -17.61
C GLU A 61 -5.28 29.92 -17.42
N THR A 62 -6.30 29.10 -17.65
CA THR A 62 -7.70 29.50 -17.51
C THR A 62 -8.56 28.33 -17.05
N ARG A 63 -9.53 28.64 -16.19
CA ARG A 63 -10.65 27.76 -15.79
C ARG A 63 -11.94 28.43 -16.24
N ALA A 64 -12.74 27.76 -17.04
CA ALA A 64 -13.99 28.29 -17.58
C ALA A 64 -15.16 27.40 -17.16
N GLY A 65 -16.23 27.96 -16.57
CA GLY A 65 -17.42 27.20 -16.19
C GLY A 65 -17.26 26.30 -14.95
N GLN A 66 -16.25 26.53 -14.11
CA GLN A 66 -16.07 25.81 -12.85
C GLN A 66 -17.27 26.06 -11.91
N LEU A 67 -17.78 24.97 -11.31
CA LEU A 67 -18.89 24.96 -10.36
C LEU A 67 -18.42 25.33 -8.95
N ARG A 68 -19.36 25.80 -8.12
CA ARG A 68 -19.16 26.02 -6.68
C ARG A 68 -19.39 24.73 -5.86
N GLN A 69 -18.92 23.60 -6.40
CA GLN A 69 -18.96 22.30 -5.76
C GLN A 69 -17.58 21.98 -5.20
N THR A 70 -17.54 21.31 -4.05
CA THR A 70 -16.32 20.96 -3.31
C THR A 70 -16.47 19.56 -2.73
N ASP A 71 -15.34 18.89 -2.53
CA ASP A 71 -15.24 17.59 -1.85
C ASP A 71 -13.93 17.53 -1.04
N ASP A 72 -13.78 16.50 -0.20
CA ASP A 72 -12.64 16.36 0.72
C ASP A 72 -11.27 16.19 0.03
N ARG A 73 -11.26 15.88 -1.27
CA ARG A 73 -10.04 15.81 -2.09
C ARG A 73 -9.69 17.15 -2.74
N GLY A 74 -10.64 18.08 -2.86
CA GLY A 74 -10.43 19.38 -3.48
C GLY A 74 -10.44 19.35 -5.01
N HIS A 75 -11.32 18.54 -5.60
CA HIS A 75 -11.54 18.54 -7.05
C HIS A 75 -12.11 19.87 -7.54
N GLU A 76 -11.68 20.30 -8.73
CA GLU A 76 -12.27 21.43 -9.45
C GLU A 76 -13.38 20.89 -10.37
N TRP A 77 -14.64 21.23 -10.07
CA TRP A 77 -15.84 20.62 -10.67
C TRP A 77 -16.42 21.39 -11.87
N PHE A 78 -16.98 20.65 -12.84
CA PHE A 78 -17.62 21.16 -14.07
C PHE A 78 -18.87 20.33 -14.41
N SER A 79 -19.87 20.96 -15.04
CA SER A 79 -21.09 20.25 -15.48
C SER A 79 -20.82 19.36 -16.69
N LEU A 80 -21.47 18.19 -16.71
CA LEU A 80 -21.51 17.29 -17.86
C LEU A 80 -22.80 17.52 -18.68
N ARG A 81 -22.68 17.54 -20.01
CA ARG A 81 -23.80 17.79 -20.93
C ARG A 81 -24.72 16.57 -21.02
N GLN A 82 -26.04 16.80 -20.97
CA GLN A 82 -27.07 15.79 -21.24
C GLN A 82 -27.26 15.56 -22.77
N ALA A 83 -26.16 15.32 -23.49
CA ALA A 83 -26.13 15.15 -24.95
C ALA A 83 -25.47 13.82 -25.39
N GLY A 84 -25.17 12.96 -24.43
CA GLY A 84 -24.53 11.66 -24.58
C GLY A 84 -24.48 10.97 -23.21
N GLY A 85 -24.08 9.71 -23.19
CA GLY A 85 -23.86 8.96 -21.96
C GLY A 85 -22.76 7.91 -22.11
N LEU A 86 -22.23 7.45 -20.98
CA LEU A 86 -21.40 6.24 -20.93
C LEU A 86 -22.32 5.02 -20.78
N GLU A 87 -22.04 3.98 -21.55
CA GLU A 87 -22.66 2.66 -21.37
C GLU A 87 -21.68 1.75 -20.61
N PHE A 88 -22.20 0.97 -19.67
CA PHE A 88 -21.39 0.09 -18.85
C PHE A 88 -22.14 -1.20 -18.48
N LEU A 89 -21.38 -2.22 -18.10
CA LEU A 89 -21.90 -3.52 -17.73
C LEU A 89 -21.84 -3.69 -16.21
N VAL A 90 -22.94 -4.11 -15.58
CA VAL A 90 -23.05 -4.36 -14.15
C VAL A 90 -23.35 -5.84 -13.90
N ARG A 91 -22.72 -6.43 -12.87
CA ARG A 91 -22.99 -7.79 -12.36
C ARG A 91 -22.78 -7.79 -10.84
N ASN A 92 -23.65 -8.48 -10.11
CA ASN A 92 -23.58 -8.58 -8.64
C ASN A 92 -23.47 -7.21 -7.94
N ASP A 93 -24.21 -6.21 -8.41
CA ASP A 93 -24.18 -4.83 -7.91
C ASP A 93 -22.83 -4.08 -8.08
N SER A 94 -21.94 -4.55 -8.97
CA SER A 94 -20.66 -3.91 -9.31
C SER A 94 -20.48 -3.75 -10.83
N LEU A 95 -19.96 -2.61 -11.27
CA LEU A 95 -19.59 -2.36 -12.67
C LEU A 95 -18.38 -3.22 -13.06
N GLN A 96 -18.47 -3.88 -14.21
CA GLN A 96 -17.47 -4.82 -14.70
C GLN A 96 -16.53 -4.20 -15.73
N ARG A 97 -17.07 -3.35 -16.62
CA ARG A 97 -16.35 -2.60 -17.68
C ARG A 97 -17.28 -1.59 -18.34
N PHE A 98 -16.73 -0.57 -19.00
CA PHE A 98 -17.49 0.25 -19.95
C PHE A 98 -17.73 -0.53 -21.25
N ARG A 99 -18.75 -0.14 -22.02
CA ARG A 99 -19.10 -0.75 -23.30
C ARG A 99 -18.78 0.20 -24.46
N ASP A 100 -19.34 1.40 -24.39
CA ASP A 100 -19.23 2.45 -25.41
C ASP A 100 -19.67 3.78 -24.79
N GLY A 101 -19.68 4.85 -25.58
CA GLY A 101 -20.29 6.13 -25.24
C GLY A 101 -19.30 7.19 -24.80
N SER A 102 -19.85 8.35 -24.46
CA SER A 102 -19.06 9.50 -24.03
C SER A 102 -19.88 10.52 -23.25
N LEU A 103 -19.18 11.26 -22.39
CA LEU A 103 -19.70 12.41 -21.64
C LEU A 103 -18.87 13.64 -22.01
N ARG A 104 -19.53 14.77 -22.26
CA ARG A 104 -18.86 16.01 -22.64
C ARG A 104 -18.96 17.04 -21.53
N MET A 105 -17.82 17.60 -21.13
CA MET A 105 -17.75 18.68 -20.17
C MET A 105 -18.41 19.96 -20.72
N SER A 106 -18.81 20.86 -19.82
CA SER A 106 -19.26 22.22 -20.12
C SER A 106 -18.26 23.19 -19.50
N GLY A 107 -17.49 23.88 -20.34
CA GLY A 107 -16.29 24.58 -19.86
C GLY A 107 -15.11 23.61 -19.66
N GLY A 108 -14.18 23.95 -18.77
CA GLY A 108 -12.94 23.19 -18.54
C GLY A 108 -11.71 24.09 -18.48
N TYR A 109 -10.59 23.59 -18.97
CA TYR A 109 -9.26 24.19 -18.80
C TYR A 109 -8.64 24.69 -20.11
N VAL A 110 -7.81 25.72 -20.00
CA VAL A 110 -6.72 25.98 -20.96
C VAL A 110 -5.40 25.77 -20.21
N LEU A 111 -4.58 24.85 -20.70
CA LEU A 111 -3.24 24.58 -20.18
C LEU A 111 -2.22 25.31 -21.05
N ALA A 112 -1.31 26.07 -20.45
CA ALA A 112 -0.17 26.65 -21.14
C ALA A 112 1.08 25.79 -20.94
N LEU A 113 1.88 25.64 -21.99
CA LEU A 113 3.13 24.87 -22.00
C LEU A 113 4.36 25.79 -21.96
N ALA A 114 5.50 25.23 -21.59
CA ALA A 114 6.79 25.96 -21.49
C ALA A 114 7.24 26.60 -22.81
N ASP A 115 6.81 26.07 -23.97
CA ASP A 115 7.11 26.62 -25.29
C ASP A 115 6.17 27.78 -25.72
N GLY A 116 5.27 28.22 -24.83
CA GLY A 116 4.32 29.31 -25.07
C GLY A 116 3.03 28.89 -25.79
N THR A 117 2.89 27.63 -26.18
CA THR A 117 1.66 27.10 -26.78
C THR A 117 0.63 26.67 -25.72
N ARG A 118 -0.54 26.22 -26.18
CA ARG A 118 -1.70 25.90 -25.34
C ARG A 118 -2.33 24.57 -25.73
N ILE A 119 -2.86 23.87 -24.73
CA ILE A 119 -3.81 22.75 -24.88
C ILE A 119 -5.17 23.23 -24.37
N ASP A 120 -6.19 23.15 -25.22
CA ASP A 120 -7.55 23.54 -24.88
C ASP A 120 -8.38 22.30 -24.52
N LEU A 121 -8.71 22.17 -23.23
CA LEU A 121 -9.58 21.13 -22.68
C LEU A 121 -10.99 21.65 -22.38
N ARG A 122 -11.36 22.84 -22.87
CA ARG A 122 -12.74 23.32 -22.77
C ARG A 122 -13.66 22.48 -23.65
N ASP A 123 -14.78 22.08 -23.07
CA ASP A 123 -15.74 21.15 -23.64
C ASP A 123 -15.11 19.82 -24.10
N ALA A 124 -14.06 19.37 -23.40
CA ALA A 124 -13.44 18.07 -23.64
C ALA A 124 -14.44 16.92 -23.42
N THR A 125 -14.22 15.82 -24.13
CA THR A 125 -15.09 14.65 -24.17
C THR A 125 -14.38 13.48 -23.51
N LEU A 126 -14.95 12.97 -22.42
CA LEU A 126 -14.57 11.71 -21.79
C LEU A 126 -15.20 10.57 -22.59
N ARG A 127 -14.41 9.73 -23.25
CA ARG A 127 -14.88 8.68 -24.17
C ARG A 127 -14.27 7.33 -23.79
N VAL A 128 -15.04 6.25 -23.88
CA VAL A 128 -14.48 4.89 -23.73
C VAL A 128 -13.32 4.66 -24.70
N ASN A 129 -12.18 4.19 -24.20
CA ASN A 129 -11.01 3.94 -25.03
C ASN A 129 -11.27 2.72 -25.94
N PRO A 130 -11.07 2.82 -27.27
CA PRO A 130 -11.45 1.77 -28.22
C PRO A 130 -10.58 0.51 -28.14
N LYS A 131 -9.49 0.51 -27.36
CA LYS A 131 -8.59 -0.63 -27.15
C LYS A 131 -8.72 -1.23 -25.75
N ASN A 132 -9.16 -0.46 -24.76
CA ASN A 132 -9.30 -0.90 -23.37
C ASN A 132 -10.60 -0.36 -22.74
N PRO A 133 -11.62 -1.21 -22.54
CA PRO A 133 -12.93 -0.80 -22.01
C PRO A 133 -12.91 -0.41 -20.52
N ASN A 134 -11.75 -0.46 -19.85
CA ASN A 134 -11.56 0.03 -18.48
C ASN A 134 -10.80 1.37 -18.43
N VAL A 135 -10.58 2.01 -19.58
CA VAL A 135 -9.93 3.31 -19.73
C VAL A 135 -10.87 4.28 -20.43
N LEU A 136 -10.88 5.54 -19.99
CA LEU A 136 -11.60 6.62 -20.67
C LEU A 136 -10.60 7.67 -21.17
N ASP A 137 -10.63 7.97 -22.46
CA ASP A 137 -9.83 9.02 -23.08
C ASP A 137 -10.42 10.40 -22.73
N LEU A 138 -9.58 11.38 -22.37
CA LEU A 138 -9.97 12.79 -22.32
C LEU A 138 -9.61 13.45 -23.66
N VAL A 139 -10.61 13.57 -24.53
CA VAL A 139 -10.47 14.05 -25.91
C VAL A 139 -10.73 15.56 -25.97
N SER A 140 -9.76 16.36 -26.42
CA SER A 140 -9.92 17.80 -26.66
C SER A 140 -10.76 18.09 -27.92
N SER A 141 -11.16 19.35 -28.11
CA SER A 141 -12.00 19.79 -29.23
C SER A 141 -11.37 19.64 -30.62
N ASP A 142 -10.04 19.51 -30.68
CA ASP A 142 -9.25 19.18 -31.88
C ASP A 142 -9.16 17.66 -32.16
N GLY A 143 -9.79 16.82 -31.33
CA GLY A 143 -9.82 15.36 -31.47
C GLY A 143 -8.62 14.63 -30.85
N LYS A 144 -7.66 15.34 -30.23
CA LYS A 144 -6.49 14.73 -29.60
C LYS A 144 -6.79 14.16 -28.22
N VAL A 145 -6.06 13.11 -27.84
CA VAL A 145 -6.08 12.49 -26.52
C VAL A 145 -4.83 12.92 -25.77
N TRP A 146 -4.92 13.99 -24.98
CA TRP A 146 -3.80 14.48 -24.16
C TRP A 146 -3.66 13.73 -22.83
N PHE A 147 -4.79 13.25 -22.31
CA PHE A 147 -4.86 12.50 -21.07
C PHE A 147 -5.82 11.31 -21.24
N PHE A 148 -5.64 10.29 -20.40
CA PHE A 148 -6.58 9.18 -20.26
C PHE A 148 -6.75 8.84 -18.78
N THR A 149 -7.85 8.19 -18.41
CA THR A 149 -8.11 7.77 -17.03
C THR A 149 -8.10 6.26 -16.88
N ASP A 150 -7.43 5.74 -15.85
CA ASP A 150 -7.50 4.33 -15.43
C ASP A 150 -7.69 4.21 -13.90
N ARG A 151 -7.65 2.98 -13.36
CA ARG A 151 -7.87 2.67 -11.92
C ARG A 151 -9.12 3.35 -11.35
N ILE A 152 -10.23 3.24 -12.09
CA ILE A 152 -11.49 3.90 -11.80
C ILE A 152 -12.16 3.26 -10.57
N MET A 153 -12.11 3.98 -9.44
CA MET A 153 -12.77 3.62 -8.18
C MET A 153 -14.19 4.18 -8.19
N PHE A 154 -15.18 3.31 -8.38
CA PHE A 154 -16.58 3.68 -8.50
C PHE A 154 -17.46 2.95 -7.46
N GLU A 155 -18.66 3.46 -7.27
CA GLU A 155 -19.78 2.75 -6.64
C GLU A 155 -21.12 3.14 -7.28
N LEU A 156 -22.15 2.35 -7.01
CA LEU A 156 -23.54 2.66 -7.33
C LEU A 156 -24.20 3.26 -6.09
N ALA A 157 -24.40 4.57 -6.10
CA ALA A 157 -24.91 5.34 -4.97
C ALA A 157 -26.43 5.61 -5.07
N ASP A 158 -27.00 6.10 -3.95
CA ASP A 158 -28.39 6.54 -3.83
C ASP A 158 -29.46 5.47 -4.15
N GLY A 159 -29.13 4.20 -3.93
CA GLY A 159 -29.97 3.06 -4.36
C GLY A 159 -29.89 2.88 -5.87
N ASN A 160 -28.66 2.81 -6.39
CA ASN A 160 -28.29 2.56 -7.79
C ASN A 160 -28.78 3.61 -8.81
N ARG A 161 -29.08 4.83 -8.33
CA ARG A 161 -29.50 5.97 -9.17
C ARG A 161 -28.35 6.85 -9.63
N THR A 162 -27.20 6.76 -8.96
CA THR A 162 -26.00 7.56 -9.25
C THR A 162 -24.80 6.64 -9.48
N LEU A 163 -24.10 6.80 -10.61
CA LEU A 163 -22.78 6.23 -10.81
C LEU A 163 -21.78 7.26 -10.29
N ALA A 164 -21.16 6.95 -9.16
CA ALA A 164 -20.20 7.80 -8.48
C ALA A 164 -18.79 7.25 -8.67
N VAL A 165 -17.98 7.89 -9.52
CA VAL A 165 -16.53 7.69 -9.55
C VAL A 165 -15.92 8.55 -8.46
N ARG A 166 -15.40 7.91 -7.41
CA ARG A 166 -14.81 8.57 -6.24
C ARG A 166 -13.36 9.01 -6.46
N ALA A 167 -12.64 8.30 -7.33
CA ALA A 167 -11.33 8.67 -7.87
C ALA A 167 -11.01 7.82 -9.11
N ALA A 168 -10.20 8.35 -10.03
CA ALA A 168 -9.55 7.63 -11.13
C ALA A 168 -8.27 8.37 -11.50
N ASP A 169 -7.16 7.68 -11.74
CA ASP A 169 -5.89 8.34 -12.09
C ASP A 169 -6.03 9.03 -13.45
N LEU A 170 -5.62 10.30 -13.57
CA LEU A 170 -5.57 11.04 -14.84
C LEU A 170 -4.12 11.07 -15.35
N ARG A 171 -3.85 10.27 -16.38
CA ARG A 171 -2.49 9.99 -16.87
C ARG A 171 -2.15 10.71 -18.17
N ILE A 172 -0.88 11.09 -18.29
CA ILE A 172 -0.27 11.66 -19.50
C ILE A 172 -0.29 10.62 -20.62
N SER A 173 -0.78 11.00 -21.81
CA SER A 173 -0.70 10.14 -23.00
C SER A 173 0.66 10.25 -23.72
N SER A 174 0.99 9.27 -24.58
CA SER A 174 2.17 9.33 -25.45
C SER A 174 2.22 10.59 -26.33
N GLU A 175 1.06 11.09 -26.78
CA GLU A 175 0.94 12.34 -27.56
C GLU A 175 1.35 13.55 -26.71
N LEU A 176 0.93 13.60 -25.44
CA LEU A 176 1.33 14.65 -24.52
C LEU A 176 2.80 14.53 -24.12
N ALA A 177 3.30 13.34 -23.78
CA ALA A 177 4.69 13.11 -23.42
C ALA A 177 5.66 13.54 -24.55
N GLN A 178 5.33 13.24 -25.80
CA GLN A 178 6.05 13.73 -26.98
C GLN A 178 5.96 15.25 -27.11
N ARG A 179 4.76 15.83 -26.91
CA ARG A 179 4.52 17.27 -27.00
C ARG A 179 5.29 18.09 -25.97
N LEU A 180 5.56 17.52 -24.79
CA LEU A 180 6.36 18.11 -23.72
C LEU A 180 7.87 17.92 -23.91
N HIS A 181 8.30 17.13 -24.89
CA HIS A 181 9.67 16.63 -25.02
C HIS A 181 10.17 15.83 -23.81
N ALA A 182 9.25 15.19 -23.08
CA ALA A 182 9.50 14.36 -21.91
C ALA A 182 8.92 12.95 -22.13
N PRO A 183 9.47 12.14 -23.05
CA PRO A 183 8.93 10.82 -23.40
C PRO A 183 8.89 9.84 -22.22
N GLU A 184 9.72 10.05 -21.20
CA GLU A 184 9.70 9.28 -19.95
C GLU A 184 8.43 9.52 -19.10
N SER A 185 7.67 10.59 -19.38
CA SER A 185 6.43 10.93 -18.68
C SER A 185 5.17 10.22 -19.19
N ASP A 186 5.30 9.40 -20.25
CA ASP A 186 4.17 8.62 -20.77
C ASP A 186 3.59 7.70 -19.69
N GLY A 187 2.28 7.80 -19.46
CA GLY A 187 1.56 7.07 -18.41
C GLY A 187 1.78 7.60 -16.98
N TRP A 188 2.54 8.67 -16.74
CA TRP A 188 2.59 9.29 -15.40
C TRP A 188 1.24 9.87 -15.03
N GLU A 189 0.84 9.71 -13.78
CA GLU A 189 -0.34 10.34 -13.19
C GLU A 189 -0.03 11.83 -12.90
N LEU A 190 -0.93 12.72 -13.32
CA LEU A 190 -0.78 14.18 -13.21
C LEU A 190 -1.94 14.83 -12.42
N GLY A 191 -2.74 14.00 -11.76
CA GLY A 191 -3.98 14.35 -11.08
C GLY A 191 -4.94 13.16 -11.06
N ASP A 192 -6.09 13.34 -10.43
CA ASP A 192 -7.19 12.37 -10.46
C ASP A 192 -8.54 13.02 -10.82
N PHE A 193 -9.47 12.14 -11.17
CA PHE A 193 -10.78 12.44 -11.71
C PHE A 193 -11.88 11.85 -10.81
N ALA A 194 -12.92 12.64 -10.55
CA ALA A 194 -14.14 12.22 -9.88
C ALA A 194 -15.37 12.53 -10.75
N MET A 195 -16.46 11.81 -10.57
CA MET A 195 -17.67 12.00 -11.37
C MET A 195 -18.91 11.54 -10.63
N ASN A 196 -20.00 12.30 -10.73
CA ASN A 196 -21.33 11.88 -10.33
C ASN A 196 -22.26 12.01 -11.54
N THR A 197 -22.85 10.90 -11.99
CA THR A 197 -23.73 10.82 -13.18
C THR A 197 -25.03 10.10 -12.85
N GLU A 198 -26.14 10.51 -13.47
CA GLU A 198 -27.46 9.88 -13.31
C GLU A 198 -27.49 8.55 -14.08
N VAL A 199 -28.02 7.48 -13.48
CA VAL A 199 -28.06 6.13 -14.07
C VAL A 199 -29.46 5.78 -14.58
N ASN A 200 -29.54 5.24 -15.80
CA ASN A 200 -30.71 4.50 -16.29
C ASN A 200 -30.45 3.01 -16.15
N ILE A 201 -31.27 2.36 -15.31
CA ILE A 201 -31.27 0.92 -15.15
C ILE A 201 -32.19 0.33 -16.22
N VAL A 202 -31.61 -0.32 -17.23
CA VAL A 202 -32.36 -1.09 -18.24
C VAL A 202 -32.34 -2.57 -17.82
N GLY A 203 -33.17 -2.91 -16.84
CA GLY A 203 -33.24 -4.26 -16.29
C GLY A 203 -33.81 -4.32 -14.86
N SER A 204 -33.74 -5.50 -14.25
CA SER A 204 -34.00 -5.72 -12.83
C SER A 204 -32.69 -5.62 -12.04
N ASN A 205 -32.65 -4.95 -10.88
CA ASN A 205 -31.41 -4.81 -10.10
C ASN A 205 -30.72 -6.19 -9.87
N PRO A 206 -29.44 -6.38 -10.24
CA PRO A 206 -28.78 -7.69 -10.13
C PRO A 206 -28.60 -8.07 -8.67
N ALA A 207 -29.23 -9.17 -8.25
CA ALA A 207 -29.04 -9.74 -6.92
C ALA A 207 -27.57 -10.20 -6.72
N PRO A 208 -27.03 -10.14 -5.50
CA PRO A 208 -25.70 -10.66 -5.19
C PRO A 208 -25.63 -12.18 -5.38
N GLU A 209 -24.44 -12.66 -5.74
CA GLU A 209 -24.18 -14.05 -6.16
C GLU A 209 -24.33 -15.09 -5.04
N ARG A 210 -24.33 -14.65 -3.78
CA ARG A 210 -24.62 -15.48 -2.59
C ARG A 210 -25.41 -14.70 -1.55
N SER A 211 -26.26 -15.41 -0.80
CA SER A 211 -26.90 -14.88 0.41
C SER A 211 -25.92 -14.95 1.59
N CYS A 212 -25.41 -13.80 2.04
CA CYS A 212 -24.40 -13.73 3.10
C CYS A 212 -25.01 -13.67 4.50
N SER A 213 -25.71 -14.75 4.87
CA SER A 213 -26.35 -14.93 6.19
C SER A 213 -26.08 -16.33 6.74
N ALA A 214 -25.13 -16.54 7.65
CA ALA A 214 -24.22 -15.55 8.22
C ALA A 214 -23.20 -15.01 7.21
N TYR A 215 -22.71 -13.80 7.44
CA TYR A 215 -21.69 -13.18 6.61
C TYR A 215 -20.31 -13.76 6.95
N PRO A 216 -19.45 -14.13 5.97
CA PRO A 216 -18.15 -14.76 6.22
C PRO A 216 -17.08 -13.75 6.67
N TRP A 217 -17.33 -13.07 7.78
CA TRP A 217 -16.35 -12.20 8.43
C TRP A 217 -15.27 -13.02 9.16
N PRO A 218 -14.10 -12.43 9.46
CA PRO A 218 -13.07 -13.08 10.26
C PRO A 218 -13.64 -13.66 11.56
N ASN A 219 -13.16 -14.85 11.93
CA ASN A 219 -13.54 -15.58 13.14
C ASN A 219 -15.00 -16.10 13.19
N VAL A 220 -15.83 -15.87 12.16
CA VAL A 220 -17.16 -16.52 12.02
C VAL A 220 -16.98 -18.00 11.68
N ASP A 221 -17.81 -18.87 12.26
CA ASP A 221 -17.78 -20.32 11.99
C ASP A 221 -18.22 -20.63 10.56
N VAL A 222 -17.51 -21.55 9.90
CA VAL A 222 -17.81 -21.98 8.52
C VAL A 222 -19.02 -22.94 8.53
N PRO A 223 -20.13 -22.61 7.84
CA PRO A 223 -21.32 -23.47 7.82
C PRO A 223 -21.00 -24.89 7.35
N GLY A 224 -21.42 -25.89 8.13
CA GLY A 224 -21.22 -27.31 7.80
C GLY A 224 -19.81 -27.86 8.07
N VAL A 225 -18.84 -27.04 8.51
CA VAL A 225 -17.46 -27.48 8.75
C VAL A 225 -17.10 -27.27 10.23
N ALA A 226 -17.23 -28.33 11.02
CA ALA A 226 -17.07 -28.26 12.47
C ALA A 226 -15.67 -27.77 12.89
N GLY A 227 -15.64 -26.67 13.66
CA GLY A 227 -14.41 -26.07 14.19
C GLY A 227 -13.62 -25.21 13.21
N ALA A 228 -14.02 -25.11 11.93
CA ALA A 228 -13.42 -24.19 10.98
C ALA A 228 -14.01 -22.78 11.14
N LYS A 229 -13.14 -21.78 11.01
CA LYS A 229 -13.51 -20.35 10.99
C LYS A 229 -12.98 -19.69 9.73
N TYR A 230 -13.69 -18.67 9.26
CA TYR A 230 -13.20 -17.80 8.20
C TYR A 230 -12.03 -16.95 8.69
N GLN A 231 -11.00 -16.78 7.86
CA GLN A 231 -9.79 -15.99 8.18
C GLN A 231 -9.44 -15.08 7.00
N ALA A 232 -9.07 -13.83 7.27
CA ALA A 232 -8.61 -12.90 6.25
C ALA A 232 -7.12 -13.16 5.95
N ASP A 233 -6.75 -13.19 4.68
CA ASP A 233 -5.35 -13.31 4.24
C ASP A 233 -5.20 -12.60 2.89
N LEU A 234 -4.40 -11.53 2.86
CA LEU A 234 -4.34 -10.61 1.72
C LEU A 234 -3.00 -10.73 0.96
N PHE A 235 -3.06 -10.58 -0.37
CA PHE A 235 -1.92 -10.83 -1.25
C PHE A 235 -1.69 -9.63 -2.18
N MET A 236 -0.54 -8.99 -2.08
CA MET A 236 -0.10 -8.03 -3.08
C MET A 236 0.10 -8.78 -4.41
N GLN A 237 -0.55 -8.32 -5.48
CA GLN A 237 -0.48 -8.94 -6.80
C GLN A 237 0.59 -8.30 -7.67
N ASN A 238 0.66 -6.97 -7.62
CA ASN A 238 1.62 -6.13 -8.34
C ASN A 238 1.50 -4.68 -7.85
N PHE A 239 2.52 -3.88 -8.12
CA PHE A 239 2.39 -2.43 -8.07
C PHE A 239 3.25 -1.79 -9.18
N SER A 240 2.87 -0.58 -9.59
CA SER A 240 3.74 0.33 -10.36
C SER A 240 4.04 1.57 -9.51
N ILE A 241 4.96 2.42 -9.97
CA ILE A 241 5.43 3.59 -9.23
C ILE A 241 5.41 4.79 -10.17
N SER A 242 5.02 5.96 -9.67
CA SER A 242 5.11 7.21 -10.41
C SER A 242 5.72 8.32 -9.53
N PRO A 243 6.44 9.29 -10.13
CA PRO A 243 6.76 10.52 -9.43
C PRO A 243 5.48 11.29 -9.12
N VAL A 244 5.45 11.99 -7.98
CA VAL A 244 4.34 12.90 -7.61
C VAL A 244 4.82 14.34 -7.38
N GLY A 245 6.07 14.64 -7.76
CA GLY A 245 6.63 16.00 -7.80
C GLY A 245 8.11 16.06 -7.42
N CYS A 246 8.71 17.24 -7.55
CA CYS A 246 10.08 17.52 -7.12
C CYS A 246 10.26 18.96 -6.63
N GLN A 247 10.52 19.16 -5.34
CA GLN A 247 10.82 20.47 -4.77
C GLN A 247 12.29 20.82 -5.01
N THR A 248 12.52 21.87 -5.83
CA THR A 248 13.84 22.47 -6.09
C THR A 248 14.94 21.46 -6.47
N CYS A 249 14.57 20.37 -7.14
CA CYS A 249 15.50 19.31 -7.53
C CYS A 249 16.42 19.79 -8.66
N THR A 250 17.73 19.56 -8.50
CA THR A 250 18.74 19.89 -9.53
C THR A 250 19.59 18.69 -9.93
N GLY A 251 19.23 17.49 -9.50
CA GLY A 251 19.91 16.23 -9.81
C GLY A 251 20.87 15.78 -8.71
N ALA A 252 21.79 14.89 -9.04
CA ALA A 252 22.57 14.10 -8.07
C ALA A 252 23.38 14.91 -7.03
N THR A 253 23.75 16.15 -7.33
CA THR A 253 24.49 17.05 -6.44
C THR A 253 23.63 18.06 -5.69
N GLY A 254 22.32 18.08 -5.94
CA GLY A 254 21.39 19.05 -5.40
C GLY A 254 20.89 18.75 -3.98
N THR A 255 20.04 19.64 -3.48
CA THR A 255 19.47 19.59 -2.13
C THR A 255 17.95 19.48 -2.12
N GLY A 256 17.32 19.31 -3.28
CA GLY A 256 15.88 19.17 -3.44
C GLY A 256 15.30 17.87 -2.91
N ILE A 257 13.98 17.78 -2.96
CA ILE A 257 13.18 16.67 -2.42
C ILE A 257 12.28 16.13 -3.53
N ALA A 258 12.53 14.87 -3.93
CA ALA A 258 11.62 14.11 -4.78
C ALA A 258 10.52 13.45 -3.95
N ALA A 259 9.37 13.18 -4.56
CA ALA A 259 8.34 12.32 -3.96
C ALA A 259 7.79 11.32 -4.98
N PHE A 260 7.39 10.15 -4.47
CA PHE A 260 6.84 9.05 -5.27
C PHE A 260 5.64 8.41 -4.57
N ALA A 261 4.69 7.92 -5.35
CA ALA A 261 3.56 7.11 -4.88
C ALA A 261 3.37 5.89 -5.80
N PRO A 262 2.89 4.75 -5.27
CA PRO A 262 2.59 3.58 -6.07
C PRO A 262 1.16 3.57 -6.59
N SER A 263 0.91 2.77 -7.61
CA SER A 263 -0.41 2.21 -7.91
C SER A 263 -0.36 0.72 -7.54
N SER A 264 -1.04 0.32 -6.46
CA SER A 264 -0.88 -1.01 -5.84
C SER A 264 -2.13 -1.87 -5.96
N THR A 265 -1.96 -3.10 -6.45
CA THR A 265 -3.04 -4.07 -6.65
C THR A 265 -2.99 -5.16 -5.58
N LEU A 266 -4.06 -5.30 -4.80
CA LEU A 266 -4.22 -6.36 -3.79
C LEU A 266 -5.22 -7.42 -4.28
N ARG A 267 -5.17 -8.62 -3.70
CA ARG A 267 -6.17 -9.67 -3.85
C ARG A 267 -6.40 -10.42 -2.53
N ASN A 268 -7.65 -10.71 -2.21
CA ASN A 268 -8.00 -11.61 -1.12
C ASN A 268 -7.65 -13.06 -1.49
N ASN A 269 -7.44 -13.89 -0.47
CA ASN A 269 -7.21 -15.32 -0.60
C ASN A 269 -8.25 -16.01 -1.52
N VAL A 270 -7.80 -17.03 -2.25
CA VAL A 270 -8.64 -17.82 -3.18
C VAL A 270 -9.14 -19.13 -2.57
N ASN A 271 -8.72 -19.46 -1.35
CA ASN A 271 -9.05 -20.74 -0.71
C ASN A 271 -10.51 -20.82 -0.27
N ASP A 272 -11.17 -21.90 -0.69
CA ASP A 272 -12.48 -22.34 -0.22
C ASP A 272 -12.43 -23.87 0.03
N GLY A 273 -12.09 -24.23 1.27
CA GLY A 273 -11.85 -25.60 1.74
C GLY A 273 -10.59 -26.30 1.19
N THR A 274 -9.86 -25.69 0.25
CA THR A 274 -8.63 -26.23 -0.34
C THR A 274 -7.58 -25.15 -0.51
N ALA A 275 -6.33 -25.48 -0.24
CA ALA A 275 -5.19 -24.57 -0.42
C ALA A 275 -4.83 -24.42 -1.91
N GLN A 276 -4.78 -23.18 -2.38
CA GLN A 276 -4.49 -22.79 -3.76
C GLN A 276 -3.59 -21.53 -3.75
N ALA A 277 -2.78 -21.34 -4.79
CA ALA A 277 -1.86 -20.21 -4.86
C ALA A 277 -2.56 -18.93 -5.34
N THR A 278 -2.72 -17.94 -4.46
CA THR A 278 -3.19 -16.58 -4.79
C THR A 278 -2.15 -15.81 -5.61
N VAL A 279 -0.86 -16.09 -5.43
CA VAL A 279 0.27 -15.59 -6.24
C VAL A 279 1.12 -16.79 -6.69
N PRO A 280 0.84 -17.38 -7.87
CA PRO A 280 1.55 -18.56 -8.33
C PRO A 280 3.06 -18.35 -8.48
N GLY A 281 3.86 -19.23 -7.87
CA GLY A 281 5.32 -19.23 -7.97
C GLY A 281 6.05 -18.41 -6.90
N ASP A 282 5.36 -17.58 -6.11
CA ASP A 282 5.96 -16.91 -4.95
C ASP A 282 5.90 -17.82 -3.69
N PRO A 283 6.98 -17.96 -2.90
CA PRO A 283 6.98 -18.73 -1.66
C PRO A 283 5.94 -18.31 -0.61
N LEU A 284 5.53 -17.04 -0.61
CA LEU A 284 4.48 -16.51 0.27
C LEU A 284 3.11 -16.45 -0.42
N GLY A 285 3.00 -16.96 -1.65
CA GLY A 285 1.84 -16.82 -2.52
C GLY A 285 0.68 -17.80 -2.30
N THR A 286 0.74 -18.64 -1.25
CA THR A 286 -0.32 -19.60 -0.88
C THR A 286 -0.73 -19.41 0.57
N SER A 287 -2.02 -19.22 0.82
CA SER A 287 -2.55 -18.99 2.17
C SER A 287 -2.55 -20.26 3.03
N SER A 288 -2.37 -20.09 4.34
CA SER A 288 -2.64 -21.13 5.35
C SER A 288 -4.12 -21.18 5.77
N ALA A 289 -4.89 -20.11 5.55
CA ALA A 289 -6.35 -20.10 5.75
C ALA A 289 -7.03 -20.92 4.67
N LEU A 290 -7.69 -22.03 5.05
CA LEU A 290 -8.43 -22.86 4.11
C LEU A 290 -9.80 -22.26 3.73
N TYR A 291 -10.35 -21.36 4.54
CA TYR A 291 -11.63 -20.68 4.30
C TYR A 291 -11.44 -19.18 4.42
N THR A 292 -11.53 -18.49 3.29
CA THR A 292 -11.29 -17.04 3.19
C THR A 292 -12.42 -16.23 3.82
N ALA A 293 -12.08 -15.31 4.72
CA ALA A 293 -12.99 -14.25 5.16
C ALA A 293 -13.05 -13.09 4.15
N ASP A 294 -14.21 -12.46 4.08
CA ASP A 294 -14.36 -11.15 3.45
C ASP A 294 -13.70 -10.07 4.34
N VAL A 295 -13.11 -9.04 3.74
CA VAL A 295 -12.39 -7.97 4.46
C VAL A 295 -13.17 -6.65 4.43
N ALA A 296 -13.44 -6.05 5.59
CA ALA A 296 -14.17 -4.78 5.74
C ALA A 296 -13.41 -3.59 5.12
N TRP A 297 -14.15 -2.71 4.43
CA TRP A 297 -13.57 -1.68 3.54
C TRP A 297 -14.42 -0.39 3.52
N TYR A 298 -14.84 0.08 4.69
CA TYR A 298 -15.74 1.22 4.86
C TYR A 298 -15.01 2.57 4.83
N THR A 299 -15.56 3.58 4.15
CA THR A 299 -14.99 4.94 4.19
C THR A 299 -14.94 5.49 5.61
N LYS A 300 -13.88 6.24 5.97
CA LYS A 300 -13.82 7.06 7.19
C LYS A 300 -15.14 7.81 7.41
N PHE A 301 -15.62 7.83 8.64
CA PHE A 301 -16.86 8.51 9.08
C PHE A 301 -18.15 8.03 8.38
N SER A 302 -18.15 6.87 7.71
CA SER A 302 -19.36 6.28 7.10
C SER A 302 -20.37 5.71 8.10
N GLY A 303 -19.99 5.56 9.37
CA GLY A 303 -20.86 5.06 10.44
C GLY A 303 -20.28 3.84 11.15
N ASN A 304 -21.14 3.08 11.82
CA ASN A 304 -20.77 1.86 12.55
C ASN A 304 -21.24 0.64 11.78
N ASN A 305 -20.31 -0.13 11.22
CA ASN A 305 -20.56 -1.23 10.31
C ASN A 305 -20.03 -2.57 10.85
N ALA A 306 -20.57 -3.68 10.34
CA ALA A 306 -20.07 -5.01 10.67
C ALA A 306 -18.69 -5.26 10.02
N PRO A 307 -17.81 -6.08 10.62
CA PRO A 307 -18.01 -6.84 11.85
C PRO A 307 -17.64 -6.08 13.14
N TYR A 308 -16.90 -4.95 13.05
CA TYR A 308 -16.27 -4.32 14.22
C TYR A 308 -17.08 -3.16 14.86
N ASN A 309 -18.29 -2.88 14.35
CA ASN A 309 -19.17 -1.79 14.81
C ASN A 309 -18.52 -0.38 14.68
N ASN A 310 -17.77 -0.17 13.59
CA ASN A 310 -17.01 1.04 13.30
C ASN A 310 -16.92 1.28 11.77
N ASP A 311 -16.07 2.22 11.36
CA ASP A 311 -15.68 2.53 9.99
C ASP A 311 -14.34 1.86 9.61
N GLN A 312 -14.18 0.55 9.85
CA GLN A 312 -12.94 -0.18 9.52
C GLN A 312 -12.66 -0.22 8.00
N HIS A 313 -11.40 0.01 7.68
CA HIS A 313 -10.83 0.03 6.34
C HIS A 313 -9.35 -0.43 6.41
N PRO A 314 -8.76 -0.94 5.31
CA PRO A 314 -7.32 -1.20 5.23
C PRO A 314 -6.50 0.07 5.03
N TYR A 315 -5.23 0.02 5.42
CA TYR A 315 -4.26 1.10 5.24
C TYR A 315 -3.22 0.71 4.20
N LEU A 316 -2.63 1.68 3.50
CA LEU A 316 -1.47 1.46 2.63
C LEU A 316 -0.30 2.32 3.08
N ILE A 317 0.89 1.73 3.04
CA ILE A 317 2.16 2.44 3.17
C ILE A 317 3.15 1.99 2.09
N TRP A 318 4.14 2.85 1.81
CA TRP A 318 5.23 2.54 0.91
C TRP A 318 6.54 3.19 1.38
N ASN A 319 7.65 2.54 1.00
CA ASN A 319 8.99 2.87 1.47
C ASN A 319 10.00 2.72 0.31
N LEU A 320 11.06 3.54 0.33
CA LEU A 320 12.18 3.43 -0.59
C LEU A 320 13.46 3.16 0.22
N TYR A 321 14.24 2.18 -0.23
CA TYR A 321 15.50 1.77 0.38
C TYR A 321 16.66 1.91 -0.60
N ARG A 322 17.83 2.25 -0.05
CA ARG A 322 19.12 2.23 -0.74
C ARG A 322 20.01 1.18 -0.07
N VAL A 323 20.66 0.35 -0.88
CA VAL A 323 21.79 -0.48 -0.45
C VAL A 323 23.04 0.17 -1.04
N ASP A 324 23.94 0.57 -0.17
CA ASP A 324 25.18 1.27 -0.53
C ASP A 324 26.22 0.29 -1.08
N ALA A 325 27.21 0.80 -1.84
CA ALA A 325 28.32 0.02 -2.40
C ALA A 325 29.13 -0.78 -1.36
N ASN A 326 29.09 -0.36 -0.08
CA ASN A 326 29.72 -1.10 1.02
C ASN A 326 28.90 -2.32 1.47
N GLY A 327 27.63 -2.45 1.06
CA GLY A 327 26.69 -3.51 1.41
C GLY A 327 25.66 -3.16 2.49
N GLY A 328 25.70 -1.96 3.08
CA GLY A 328 24.74 -1.52 4.11
C GLY A 328 23.41 -1.04 3.52
N ILE A 329 22.29 -1.38 4.16
CA ILE A 329 20.93 -0.93 3.77
C ILE A 329 20.50 0.30 4.58
N SER A 330 19.70 1.17 3.96
CA SER A 330 19.10 2.36 4.56
C SER A 330 17.70 2.59 3.98
N GLN A 331 16.69 2.86 4.83
CA GLN A 331 15.47 3.50 4.35
C GLN A 331 15.80 4.96 4.00
N ILE A 332 15.34 5.44 2.83
CA ILE A 332 15.63 6.80 2.34
C ILE A 332 14.35 7.59 2.01
N GLY A 333 13.20 6.93 2.00
CA GLY A 333 11.88 7.54 1.96
C GLY A 333 10.86 6.66 2.67
N ARG A 334 9.92 7.29 3.36
CA ARG A 334 8.80 6.67 4.09
C ARG A 334 7.52 7.48 3.84
N SER A 335 6.43 6.83 3.45
CA SER A 335 5.11 7.47 3.33
C SER A 335 4.46 7.72 4.70
N GLY A 336 3.46 8.59 4.76
CA GLY A 336 2.37 8.47 5.74
C GLY A 336 1.49 7.24 5.46
N VAL A 337 0.24 7.26 5.91
CA VAL A 337 -0.75 6.20 5.72
C VAL A 337 -1.84 6.64 4.76
N LYS A 338 -2.05 5.91 3.66
CA LYS A 338 -3.28 6.05 2.88
C LYS A 338 -4.36 5.17 3.52
N HIS A 339 -5.54 5.71 3.81
CA HIS A 339 -6.65 5.02 4.48
C HIS A 339 -7.54 4.05 3.65
N ALA A 340 -7.36 3.85 2.35
CA ALA A 340 -8.43 3.29 1.46
C ALA A 340 -9.78 4.07 1.56
N PHE A 341 -10.90 3.54 1.05
CA PHE A 341 -12.30 4.03 1.25
C PHE A 341 -13.39 3.10 0.64
N LEU A 342 -13.13 2.46 -0.50
CA LEU A 342 -14.03 1.48 -1.14
C LEU A 342 -13.24 0.41 -1.90
N THR A 343 -13.90 -0.66 -2.33
CA THR A 343 -13.35 -1.63 -3.29
C THR A 343 -14.28 -1.82 -4.48
N ILE A 344 -13.69 -2.06 -5.65
CA ILE A 344 -14.42 -2.39 -6.89
C ILE A 344 -14.72 -3.89 -7.05
N ASN A 345 -14.17 -4.75 -6.19
CA ASN A 345 -14.34 -6.22 -6.23
C ASN A 345 -14.05 -6.83 -7.62
N SER A 346 -12.84 -6.59 -8.13
CA SER A 346 -12.43 -7.08 -9.45
C SER A 346 -12.04 -8.57 -9.42
N GLY A 347 -12.39 -9.33 -10.48
CA GLY A 347 -11.88 -10.70 -10.69
C GLY A 347 -12.23 -11.73 -9.60
N CYS A 348 -13.28 -11.50 -8.81
CA CYS A 348 -13.75 -12.35 -7.71
C CYS A 348 -14.01 -13.81 -8.08
N ILE A 349 -13.93 -14.69 -7.08
CA ILE A 349 -14.52 -16.04 -7.10
C ILE A 349 -15.94 -15.99 -6.51
N SER A 350 -16.15 -15.22 -5.44
CA SER A 350 -17.47 -14.97 -4.86
C SER A 350 -17.46 -13.69 -4.03
N GLN A 351 -18.58 -12.96 -4.00
CA GLN A 351 -18.75 -11.75 -3.20
C GLN A 351 -20.19 -11.59 -2.72
N CYS A 352 -20.39 -10.81 -1.65
CA CYS A 352 -21.73 -10.46 -1.13
C CYS A 352 -22.38 -9.26 -1.86
N GLY A 353 -21.79 -8.78 -2.96
CA GLY A 353 -22.12 -7.52 -3.61
C GLY A 353 -21.53 -6.31 -2.89
N GLY A 354 -21.76 -5.10 -3.41
CA GLY A 354 -21.35 -3.83 -2.81
C GLY A 354 -19.85 -3.50 -2.88
N SER A 355 -19.51 -2.29 -2.39
CA SER A 355 -18.18 -1.69 -2.52
C SER A 355 -17.44 -1.46 -1.19
N HIS A 356 -17.89 -2.04 -0.07
CA HIS A 356 -17.27 -1.86 1.27
C HIS A 356 -16.78 -3.16 1.91
N GLN A 357 -16.56 -4.18 1.08
CA GLN A 357 -16.13 -5.52 1.47
C GLN A 357 -15.32 -6.15 0.34
N LEU A 358 -14.11 -6.67 0.61
CA LEU A 358 -13.34 -7.43 -0.40
C LEU A 358 -13.64 -8.93 -0.26
N GLY A 359 -14.37 -9.48 -1.22
CA GLY A 359 -14.84 -10.89 -1.20
C GLY A 359 -13.77 -11.95 -1.50
N LEU A 360 -14.19 -13.22 -1.46
CA LEU A 360 -13.36 -14.40 -1.81
C LEU A 360 -12.71 -14.24 -3.18
N GLY A 361 -11.37 -14.26 -3.20
CA GLY A 361 -10.56 -14.14 -4.40
C GLY A 361 -10.72 -12.82 -5.15
N CYS A 362 -11.42 -11.81 -4.59
CA CYS A 362 -11.56 -10.49 -5.20
C CYS A 362 -10.25 -9.70 -5.12
N GLY A 363 -9.97 -8.86 -6.11
CA GLY A 363 -8.86 -7.91 -6.10
C GLY A 363 -9.30 -6.46 -6.26
N ASP A 364 -8.41 -5.56 -5.87
CA ASP A 364 -8.64 -4.12 -5.86
C ASP A 364 -7.35 -3.36 -6.25
N THR A 365 -7.45 -2.14 -6.76
CA THR A 365 -6.27 -1.29 -7.00
C THR A 365 -6.50 0.13 -6.52
N TYR A 366 -5.63 0.59 -5.61
CA TYR A 366 -5.47 2.00 -5.34
C TYR A 366 -4.40 2.59 -6.27
N GLY A 367 -4.81 3.52 -7.12
CA GLY A 367 -3.98 4.20 -8.12
C GLY A 367 -3.02 5.23 -7.52
N THR A 368 -2.16 5.81 -8.35
CA THR A 368 -1.16 6.78 -7.89
C THR A 368 -1.83 8.02 -7.29
N GLY A 369 -2.82 8.59 -7.98
CA GLY A 369 -3.43 9.87 -7.59
C GLY A 369 -4.24 9.74 -6.31
N ASN A 370 -4.98 8.64 -6.15
CA ASN A 370 -5.75 8.39 -4.94
C ASN A 370 -4.89 7.92 -3.75
N ASN A 371 -3.68 7.37 -4.00
CA ASN A 371 -2.66 7.18 -2.98
C ASN A 371 -1.98 8.50 -2.57
N ASP A 372 -1.77 9.42 -3.51
CA ASP A 372 -1.20 10.75 -3.27
C ASP A 372 -2.24 11.81 -2.83
N SER A 373 -3.45 11.40 -2.46
CA SER A 373 -4.53 12.32 -2.05
C SER A 373 -4.36 12.83 -0.60
N PRO A 374 -4.16 14.14 -0.35
CA PRO A 374 -4.02 14.68 1.01
C PRO A 374 -5.26 14.52 1.89
N GLY A 375 -6.46 14.34 1.31
CA GLY A 375 -7.69 14.03 2.06
C GLY A 375 -7.75 12.57 2.55
N ASP A 376 -6.94 11.69 1.95
CA ASP A 376 -6.89 10.26 2.22
C ASP A 376 -5.68 9.83 3.06
N MET A 377 -4.70 10.73 3.24
CA MET A 377 -3.40 10.45 3.87
C MET A 377 -3.33 10.91 5.33
N GLY A 378 -3.04 10.01 6.27
CA GLY A 378 -2.84 10.27 7.70
C GLY A 378 -1.41 10.01 8.17
N PRO A 379 -1.03 10.43 9.40
CA PRO A 379 0.24 10.05 10.00
C PRO A 379 0.18 8.60 10.53
N ARG A 380 1.28 7.87 10.41
CA ARG A 380 1.41 6.50 10.97
C ARG A 380 1.19 6.42 12.49
N SER A 381 1.28 7.53 13.21
CA SER A 381 1.07 7.60 14.67
C SER A 381 -0.37 7.33 15.12
N GLU A 382 -1.36 7.38 14.22
CA GLU A 382 -2.77 7.18 14.56
C GLU A 382 -3.23 5.72 14.50
N ILE A 383 -2.37 4.80 14.08
CA ILE A 383 -2.71 3.39 13.86
C ILE A 383 -2.09 2.52 14.94
N ILE A 384 -2.82 1.52 15.43
CA ILE A 384 -2.27 0.36 16.15
C ILE A 384 -2.04 -0.72 15.08
N PRO A 385 -0.83 -0.81 14.50
CA PRO A 385 -0.61 -1.58 13.26
C PRO A 385 -0.87 -3.09 13.45
N ALA A 386 -0.42 -3.69 14.55
CA ALA A 386 -0.60 -5.12 14.84
C ALA A 386 -2.07 -5.58 14.92
N THR A 387 -3.01 -4.66 15.16
CA THR A 387 -4.46 -4.96 15.24
C THR A 387 -5.28 -4.24 14.16
N GLY A 388 -4.65 -3.47 13.27
CA GLY A 388 -5.33 -2.69 12.24
C GLY A 388 -6.32 -1.62 12.76
N GLN A 389 -6.24 -1.24 14.04
CA GLN A 389 -7.15 -0.26 14.64
C GLN A 389 -6.67 1.18 14.39
N TRP A 390 -7.59 2.09 14.03
CA TRP A 390 -7.30 3.52 13.88
C TRP A 390 -7.88 4.33 15.04
N GLY A 391 -7.06 5.23 15.58
CA GLY A 391 -7.44 6.21 16.58
C GLY A 391 -8.21 7.38 15.98
N ARG A 392 -9.45 7.14 15.53
CA ARG A 392 -10.35 8.15 14.95
C ARG A 392 -10.45 9.42 15.81
N CYS A 393 -10.68 9.29 17.11
CA CYS A 393 -10.80 10.43 18.03
C CYS A 393 -9.43 11.11 18.23
N GLY A 394 -9.33 12.37 17.78
CA GLY A 394 -8.12 13.16 17.86
C GLY A 394 -7.11 12.84 16.77
N SER A 395 -7.50 12.06 15.77
CA SER A 395 -6.81 11.98 14.48
C SER A 395 -6.73 13.36 13.83
N ILE A 396 -5.88 13.50 12.80
CA ILE A 396 -5.95 14.67 11.93
C ILE A 396 -7.32 14.83 11.27
N PHE A 397 -8.14 13.78 11.12
CA PHE A 397 -9.42 13.89 10.44
C PHE A 397 -10.57 14.32 11.38
N ASP A 398 -10.51 13.94 12.66
CA ASP A 398 -11.46 14.31 13.71
C ASP A 398 -10.70 14.85 14.93
N THR A 399 -10.29 16.12 14.81
CA THR A 399 -9.40 16.76 15.79
C THR A 399 -10.08 17.08 17.14
N ASN A 400 -11.41 17.10 17.19
CA ASN A 400 -12.21 17.47 18.36
C ASN A 400 -12.94 16.28 19.04
N CYS A 401 -12.88 15.09 18.44
CA CYS A 401 -13.57 13.86 18.89
C CYS A 401 -15.11 13.94 18.89
N ASP A 402 -15.72 14.70 17.99
CA ASP A 402 -17.18 14.68 17.83
C ASP A 402 -17.68 13.54 16.91
N GLY A 403 -16.75 12.80 16.29
CA GLY A 403 -17.07 11.72 15.36
C GLY A 403 -17.35 12.19 13.94
N THR A 404 -17.08 13.46 13.60
CA THR A 404 -17.27 14.06 12.27
C THR A 404 -15.93 14.49 11.69
N SER A 405 -15.73 14.26 10.39
CA SER A 405 -14.57 14.80 9.67
C SER A 405 -14.61 16.34 9.73
N ASN A 406 -13.53 16.99 10.21
CA ASN A 406 -13.50 18.44 10.39
C ASN A 406 -12.35 19.18 9.66
N SER A 407 -11.12 18.66 9.62
CA SER A 407 -10.07 19.07 8.66
C SER A 407 -8.77 18.30 8.86
N SER A 408 -8.25 17.63 7.81
CA SER A 408 -6.96 16.91 7.86
C SER A 408 -5.73 17.80 8.08
N GLY A 409 -5.83 19.11 7.83
CA GLY A 409 -4.69 20.03 7.89
C GLY A 409 -3.54 19.75 6.89
N ASN A 410 -3.70 18.77 6.00
CA ASN A 410 -2.65 18.38 5.05
C ASN A 410 -2.48 19.39 3.90
N THR A 411 -1.24 19.53 3.44
CA THR A 411 -0.87 20.20 2.18
C THR A 411 -0.54 19.16 1.11
N SER A 412 -0.27 19.58 -0.15
CA SER A 412 0.21 18.65 -1.20
C SER A 412 1.51 17.91 -0.85
N TRP A 413 2.30 18.38 0.11
CA TRP A 413 3.57 17.75 0.54
C TRP A 413 3.53 17.11 1.94
N THR A 414 2.37 17.16 2.60
CA THR A 414 2.17 16.46 3.87
C THR A 414 1.94 14.97 3.60
N GLN A 415 2.48 14.09 4.43
CA GLN A 415 2.42 12.61 4.29
C GLN A 415 3.02 11.97 3.01
N ARG A 416 3.38 12.71 1.95
CA ARG A 416 4.11 12.19 0.78
C ARG A 416 5.39 11.45 1.18
N MET A 417 5.74 10.37 0.47
CA MET A 417 7.05 9.70 0.60
C MET A 417 8.15 10.59 0.00
N LYS A 418 8.72 11.45 0.84
CA LYS A 418 9.77 12.40 0.48
C LYS A 418 11.14 11.73 0.51
N VAL A 419 11.97 12.04 -0.49
CA VAL A 419 13.34 11.54 -0.63
C VAL A 419 14.28 12.70 -1.00
N PRO A 420 15.29 13.03 -0.17
CA PRO A 420 16.31 14.02 -0.55
C PRO A 420 17.10 13.53 -1.76
N GLU A 421 17.28 14.34 -2.80
CA GLU A 421 17.87 13.85 -4.07
C GLU A 421 19.30 13.32 -3.96
N LYS A 422 20.09 13.86 -3.01
CA LYS A 422 21.41 13.33 -2.64
C LYS A 422 21.41 11.86 -2.13
N LYS A 423 20.24 11.29 -1.80
CA LYS A 423 20.06 9.87 -1.46
C LYS A 423 19.69 9.01 -2.68
N LEU A 424 19.17 9.61 -3.75
CA LEU A 424 18.90 8.97 -5.05
C LEU A 424 20.15 8.93 -5.95
N ALA A 425 21.07 9.87 -5.71
CA ALA A 425 22.36 10.00 -6.38
C ALA A 425 23.17 8.69 -6.37
N HIS A 426 23.48 8.23 -7.58
CA HIS A 426 24.35 7.09 -7.89
C HIS A 426 24.85 7.23 -9.34
N VAL A 427 25.83 6.43 -9.75
CA VAL A 427 26.28 6.29 -11.14
C VAL A 427 26.29 4.82 -11.58
N ALA A 428 26.22 4.57 -12.88
CA ALA A 428 26.22 3.20 -13.40
C ALA A 428 27.45 2.41 -12.91
N ASN A 429 27.21 1.24 -12.32
CA ASN A 429 28.20 0.32 -11.76
C ASN A 429 28.94 0.80 -10.49
N ASP A 430 28.43 1.78 -9.74
CA ASP A 430 29.01 2.14 -8.43
C ASP A 430 28.71 1.15 -7.30
N GLY A 431 27.87 0.14 -7.56
CA GLY A 431 27.47 -0.89 -6.59
C GLY A 431 26.28 -0.49 -5.69
N VAL A 432 25.70 0.71 -5.89
CA VAL A 432 24.47 1.13 -5.22
C VAL A 432 23.27 0.45 -5.89
N THR A 433 22.31 -0.01 -5.09
CA THR A 433 21.02 -0.54 -5.59
C THR A 433 19.85 0.00 -4.76
N PHE A 434 18.64 -0.03 -5.31
CA PHE A 434 17.45 0.49 -4.66
C PHE A 434 16.31 -0.53 -4.68
N LEU A 435 15.52 -0.52 -3.61
CA LEU A 435 14.31 -1.32 -3.46
C LEU A 435 13.13 -0.39 -3.14
N PHE A 436 12.03 -0.54 -3.86
CA PHE A 436 10.75 0.04 -3.49
C PHE A 436 9.86 -1.04 -2.86
N GLU A 437 9.09 -0.67 -1.87
CA GLU A 437 8.17 -1.55 -1.13
C GLU A 437 6.79 -0.89 -1.04
N SER A 438 5.74 -1.69 -1.21
CA SER A 438 4.35 -1.31 -0.94
C SER A 438 3.69 -2.37 -0.06
N TRP A 439 2.86 -1.95 0.88
CA TRP A 439 2.23 -2.81 1.87
C TRP A 439 0.81 -2.33 2.19
N TYR A 440 -0.16 -3.25 2.14
CA TYR A 440 -1.49 -3.07 2.73
C TYR A 440 -1.51 -3.64 4.17
N VAL A 441 -1.93 -2.84 5.14
CA VAL A 441 -2.19 -3.28 6.51
C VAL A 441 -3.70 -3.41 6.68
N ALA A 442 -4.20 -4.62 6.95
CA ALA A 442 -5.61 -4.86 7.22
C ALA A 442 -5.81 -5.54 8.57
N ARG A 443 -6.96 -5.28 9.20
CA ARG A 443 -7.36 -5.94 10.44
C ARG A 443 -7.69 -7.40 10.19
N ASP A 444 -7.27 -8.25 11.12
CA ASP A 444 -7.38 -9.72 11.09
C ASP A 444 -6.66 -10.43 9.91
N ASP A 445 -5.78 -9.72 9.18
CA ASP A 445 -4.89 -10.30 8.16
C ASP A 445 -3.87 -11.24 8.84
N ILE A 446 -3.98 -12.55 8.59
CA ILE A 446 -3.21 -13.55 9.36
C ILE A 446 -1.72 -13.59 9.01
N ASN A 447 -1.33 -12.96 7.90
CA ASN A 447 0.03 -12.89 7.41
C ASN A 447 0.29 -11.49 6.85
N ILE A 448 1.16 -10.71 7.48
CA ILE A 448 1.51 -9.38 6.96
C ILE A 448 2.46 -9.46 5.74
N TYR A 449 3.13 -10.60 5.53
CA TYR A 449 4.26 -10.69 4.59
C TYR A 449 3.87 -10.93 3.13
N ASN A 450 2.64 -11.39 2.87
CA ASN A 450 2.06 -11.52 1.52
C ASN A 450 1.21 -10.29 1.13
N SER A 451 0.67 -9.53 2.09
CA SER A 451 0.03 -8.23 1.84
C SER A 451 1.03 -7.09 1.56
N MET A 452 2.33 -7.37 1.66
CA MET A 452 3.43 -6.54 1.18
C MET A 452 4.23 -7.19 0.05
N ALA A 453 4.85 -6.35 -0.79
CA ALA A 453 5.84 -6.79 -1.77
C ALA A 453 6.92 -5.74 -1.98
N SER A 454 8.08 -6.19 -2.46
CA SER A 454 9.23 -5.34 -2.78
C SER A 454 9.77 -5.64 -4.19
N MET A 455 10.36 -4.63 -4.83
CA MET A 455 10.93 -4.74 -6.17
C MET A 455 12.20 -3.86 -6.32
N SER A 456 13.11 -4.28 -7.20
CA SER A 456 14.27 -3.48 -7.60
C SER A 456 13.86 -2.30 -8.46
N VAL A 457 14.44 -1.12 -8.21
CA VAL A 457 14.20 0.13 -8.97
C VAL A 457 15.50 0.88 -9.23
N ASN A 458 15.46 1.80 -10.19
CA ASN A 458 16.59 2.62 -10.63
C ASN A 458 16.20 4.12 -10.71
N PRO A 459 16.63 4.96 -9.76
CA PRO A 459 16.38 6.41 -9.80
C PRO A 459 17.01 7.07 -11.03
N GLN A 460 16.27 7.88 -11.77
CA GLN A 460 16.78 8.67 -12.90
C GLN A 460 16.27 10.11 -12.79
N PHE A 461 17.08 11.08 -13.22
CA PHE A 461 16.72 12.50 -13.22
C PHE A 461 16.63 13.01 -14.66
N SER A 462 15.47 13.52 -15.08
CA SER A 462 15.27 14.01 -16.46
C SER A 462 15.58 15.50 -16.66
N GLY A 463 16.10 16.18 -15.63
CA GLY A 463 16.45 17.61 -15.67
C GLY A 463 15.52 18.48 -14.83
N SER A 464 14.27 18.04 -14.59
CA SER A 464 13.31 18.73 -13.71
C SER A 464 12.58 17.81 -12.72
N GLN A 465 12.60 16.49 -12.96
CA GLN A 465 11.92 15.48 -12.15
C GLN A 465 12.81 14.25 -11.94
N TRP A 466 12.75 13.66 -10.74
CA TRP A 466 13.26 12.32 -10.48
C TRP A 466 12.16 11.28 -10.73
N SER A 467 12.48 10.17 -11.38
CA SER A 467 11.60 9.02 -11.59
C SER A 467 12.27 7.71 -11.13
N LEU A 468 11.48 6.68 -10.84
CA LEU A 468 11.98 5.35 -10.49
C LEU A 468 11.73 4.40 -11.66
N THR A 469 12.79 4.02 -12.36
CA THR A 469 12.77 3.25 -13.62
C THR A 469 13.25 1.80 -13.39
N GLY A 470 13.27 0.97 -14.43
CA GLY A 470 13.88 -0.38 -14.36
C GLY A 470 13.21 -1.34 -13.37
N ALA A 471 11.94 -1.07 -13.04
CA ALA A 471 11.16 -1.81 -12.05
C ALA A 471 11.13 -3.31 -12.36
N SER A 472 11.75 -4.12 -11.50
CA SER A 472 12.02 -5.54 -11.75
C SER A 472 12.16 -6.36 -10.46
N ASN A 473 12.24 -7.68 -10.56
CA ASN A 473 12.43 -8.59 -9.41
C ASN A 473 11.37 -8.43 -8.30
N TYR A 474 10.11 -8.21 -8.69
CA TYR A 474 8.95 -8.25 -7.79
C TYR A 474 8.92 -9.56 -7.00
N ARG A 475 8.74 -9.48 -5.69
CA ARG A 475 8.58 -10.61 -4.76
C ARG A 475 7.72 -10.17 -3.59
N LEU A 476 6.88 -11.05 -3.06
CA LEU A 476 6.22 -10.82 -1.78
C LEU A 476 7.25 -10.70 -0.63
N GLY A 477 6.86 -10.01 0.43
CA GLY A 477 7.70 -9.78 1.61
C GLY A 477 8.53 -8.49 1.55
N GLY A 478 9.01 -8.10 2.73
CA GLY A 478 9.65 -6.81 2.99
C GLY A 478 11.09 -6.72 2.49
N ALA A 479 11.55 -5.48 2.29
CA ALA A 479 12.87 -5.17 1.74
C ALA A 479 14.04 -5.74 2.57
N ILE A 480 13.88 -5.95 3.88
CA ILE A 480 14.91 -6.55 4.75
C ILE A 480 15.24 -8.00 4.34
N ASP A 481 14.25 -8.79 3.93
CA ASP A 481 14.45 -10.17 3.46
C ASP A 481 15.12 -10.20 2.06
N ARG A 482 15.17 -9.06 1.35
CA ARG A 482 15.96 -8.89 0.12
C ARG A 482 17.43 -8.54 0.42
N TRP A 483 17.72 -8.01 1.61
CA TRP A 483 19.08 -7.65 2.05
C TRP A 483 19.82 -8.83 2.70
N VAL A 484 19.11 -9.64 3.49
CA VAL A 484 19.55 -10.95 4.02
C VAL A 484 18.35 -11.90 3.99
N ASP A 485 18.35 -12.87 3.07
CA ASP A 485 17.24 -13.82 2.91
C ASP A 485 17.16 -14.73 4.15
N PRO A 486 16.03 -14.78 4.89
CA PRO A 486 15.92 -15.57 6.11
C PRO A 486 16.01 -17.08 5.88
N SER A 487 15.70 -17.56 4.67
CA SER A 487 15.78 -18.98 4.30
C SER A 487 17.16 -19.41 3.81
N ASN A 488 17.96 -18.45 3.33
CA ASN A 488 19.32 -18.67 2.82
C ASN A 488 20.19 -17.42 3.02
N PRO A 489 20.59 -17.09 4.26
CA PRO A 489 21.23 -15.80 4.57
C PRO A 489 22.64 -15.67 3.98
N GLY A 490 23.29 -16.79 3.67
CA GLY A 490 24.70 -16.85 3.27
C GLY A 490 25.65 -16.90 4.46
N ALA A 491 26.95 -17.01 4.17
CA ALA A 491 27.98 -17.02 5.21
C ALA A 491 28.05 -15.66 5.93
N ASN A 492 28.28 -15.69 7.25
CA ASN A 492 28.40 -14.50 8.10
C ASN A 492 27.19 -13.54 8.02
N ALA A 493 25.99 -14.07 7.78
CA ALA A 493 24.75 -13.32 7.83
C ALA A 493 23.65 -14.13 8.55
N ARG A 494 22.66 -13.42 9.11
CA ARG A 494 21.53 -14.01 9.84
C ARG A 494 20.36 -13.04 9.85
N THR A 495 19.14 -13.56 9.74
CA THR A 495 17.90 -12.81 10.01
C THR A 495 17.17 -13.50 11.16
N SER A 496 16.56 -12.73 12.06
CA SER A 496 15.75 -13.25 13.16
C SER A 496 14.52 -12.38 13.38
N GLU A 497 13.39 -13.02 13.61
CA GLU A 497 12.07 -12.39 13.70
C GLU A 497 11.62 -12.30 15.16
N LEU A 498 11.15 -11.12 15.53
CA LEU A 498 10.27 -10.91 16.67
C LEU A 498 8.83 -11.06 16.17
N LYS A 499 8.04 -11.90 16.85
CA LYS A 499 6.59 -12.01 16.67
C LYS A 499 5.90 -12.03 18.03
N THR A 500 5.01 -11.07 18.28
CA THR A 500 4.29 -10.90 19.54
C THR A 500 2.85 -10.43 19.29
N ALA A 501 2.03 -10.36 20.34
CA ALA A 501 0.72 -9.69 20.27
C ALA A 501 0.84 -8.16 20.07
N GLU A 502 2.00 -7.56 20.34
CA GLU A 502 2.28 -6.14 20.06
C GLU A 502 2.75 -5.92 18.60
N GLY A 503 2.91 -6.99 17.81
CA GLY A 503 3.34 -6.97 16.39
C GLY A 503 4.68 -7.66 16.13
N HIS A 504 5.24 -7.39 14.94
CA HIS A 504 6.42 -8.03 14.37
C HIS A 504 7.55 -7.05 14.06
N ALA A 505 8.79 -7.54 14.17
CA ALA A 505 10.00 -6.86 13.71
C ALA A 505 11.04 -7.89 13.26
N LYS A 506 11.99 -7.52 12.39
CA LYS A 506 13.13 -8.38 12.02
C LYS A 506 14.44 -7.68 12.27
N LEU A 507 15.38 -8.39 12.89
CA LEU A 507 16.80 -8.06 12.98
C LEU A 507 17.56 -8.88 11.95
N ALA A 508 18.15 -8.21 10.96
CA ALA A 508 19.09 -8.81 10.02
C ALA A 508 20.52 -8.33 10.33
N ALA A 509 21.50 -9.20 10.12
CA ALA A 509 22.91 -8.93 10.31
C ALA A 509 23.74 -9.47 9.13
N LYS A 510 24.79 -8.74 8.78
CA LYS A 510 25.79 -9.10 7.76
C LYS A 510 27.17 -8.71 8.28
N VAL A 511 28.11 -9.64 8.29
CA VAL A 511 29.46 -9.43 8.84
C VAL A 511 30.51 -9.68 7.76
N THR A 512 31.30 -8.64 7.48
CA THR A 512 32.28 -8.60 6.39
C THR A 512 33.69 -8.69 6.94
N ASP A 513 34.49 -9.66 6.49
CA ASP A 513 35.93 -9.69 6.74
C ASP A 513 36.62 -8.53 5.97
N LEU A 514 37.34 -7.67 6.68
CA LEU A 514 38.11 -6.54 6.12
C LEU A 514 39.60 -6.86 5.99
N GLY A 515 40.01 -8.09 6.28
CA GLY A 515 41.39 -8.52 6.38
C GLY A 515 42.10 -8.00 7.65
N GLY A 516 43.22 -8.64 7.98
CA GLY A 516 44.04 -8.28 9.15
C GLY A 516 43.32 -8.46 10.49
N GLY A 517 42.39 -9.43 10.58
CA GLY A 517 41.61 -9.72 11.79
C GLY A 517 40.50 -8.70 12.10
N ARG A 518 40.14 -7.83 11.16
CA ARG A 518 39.09 -6.82 11.34
C ARG A 518 37.81 -7.23 10.63
N TRP A 519 36.68 -7.05 11.29
CA TRP A 519 35.37 -7.47 10.84
C TRP A 519 34.38 -6.30 10.95
N ARG A 520 33.70 -5.96 9.86
CA ARG A 520 32.61 -4.97 9.88
C ARG A 520 31.30 -5.69 10.16
N TYR A 521 30.58 -5.28 11.20
CA TYR A 521 29.25 -5.74 11.52
C TYR A 521 28.25 -4.69 11.04
N ASP A 522 27.34 -5.07 10.15
CA ASP A 522 26.19 -4.25 9.76
C ASP A 522 24.92 -4.94 10.24
N TYR A 523 24.07 -4.19 10.94
CA TYR A 523 22.75 -4.62 11.38
C TYR A 523 21.69 -3.74 10.73
N ALA A 524 20.55 -4.32 10.39
CA ALA A 524 19.33 -3.60 10.03
C ALA A 524 18.18 -4.15 10.86
N ILE A 525 17.35 -3.25 11.38
CA ILE A 525 16.17 -3.59 12.16
C ILE A 525 14.98 -2.96 11.48
N MET A 526 14.10 -3.80 10.94
CA MET A 526 12.85 -3.38 10.36
C MET A 526 11.73 -3.65 11.36
N ASN A 527 11.14 -2.58 11.88
CA ASN A 527 9.88 -2.68 12.60
C ASN A 527 8.76 -2.70 11.54
N PHE A 528 8.00 -3.79 11.46
CA PHE A 528 6.87 -3.89 10.54
C PHE A 528 5.64 -3.24 11.19
N ASP A 529 5.08 -3.91 12.18
CA ASP A 529 3.84 -3.59 12.89
C ASP A 529 4.02 -3.67 14.42
N PHE A 530 5.25 -3.76 14.95
CA PHE A 530 5.47 -3.70 16.40
C PHE A 530 5.19 -2.30 16.95
N ALA A 531 4.21 -2.19 17.84
CA ALA A 531 3.89 -0.96 18.56
C ALA A 531 3.30 -1.26 19.94
N ARG A 532 3.93 -0.77 21.00
CA ARG A 532 3.30 -0.74 22.33
C ARG A 532 2.42 0.50 22.42
N ALA A 533 1.13 0.31 22.17
CA ALA A 533 0.18 1.40 22.09
C ALA A 533 -0.32 1.88 23.46
N GLU A 534 -0.45 3.19 23.61
CA GLU A 534 -1.26 3.83 24.66
C GLU A 534 -2.53 4.38 24.04
N THR A 535 -3.68 4.08 24.63
CA THR A 535 -4.99 4.43 24.08
C THR A 535 -5.89 5.10 25.10
N GLN A 536 -6.91 5.81 24.60
CA GLN A 536 -8.01 6.35 25.40
C GLN A 536 -9.34 6.08 24.67
N GLY A 537 -10.41 5.87 25.45
CA GLY A 537 -11.72 5.51 24.89
C GLY A 537 -11.75 4.10 24.31
N ALA A 538 -12.70 3.86 23.41
CA ALA A 538 -12.91 2.59 22.72
C ALA A 538 -13.52 2.86 21.34
N GLU A 539 -13.44 1.88 20.44
CA GLU A 539 -14.06 1.98 19.11
C GLU A 539 -15.59 2.19 19.22
N PRO A 540 -16.20 3.01 18.34
CA PRO A 540 -15.61 3.66 17.16
C PRO A 540 -14.75 4.90 17.46
N ASN A 541 -14.87 5.52 18.64
CA ASN A 541 -14.15 6.75 19.01
C ASN A 541 -12.87 6.46 19.81
N LEU A 542 -12.07 5.50 19.34
CA LEU A 542 -10.76 5.19 19.91
C LEU A 542 -9.81 6.37 19.67
N ARG A 543 -8.98 6.71 20.66
CA ARG A 543 -7.83 7.61 20.52
C ARG A 543 -6.55 6.81 20.71
N VAL A 544 -5.62 6.93 19.75
CA VAL A 544 -4.23 6.48 19.92
C VAL A 544 -3.42 7.67 20.44
N VAL A 545 -2.85 7.52 21.64
CA VAL A 545 -2.00 8.54 22.29
C VAL A 545 -0.53 8.32 21.93
N SER A 546 -0.13 7.06 21.85
CA SER A 546 1.22 6.60 21.55
C SER A 546 1.12 5.26 20.82
N ASN A 547 2.02 4.99 19.86
CA ASN A 547 2.16 3.69 19.18
C ASN A 547 3.65 3.34 18.99
N LYS A 548 4.44 3.61 20.02
CA LYS A 548 5.90 3.63 19.95
C LYS A 548 6.51 2.23 19.83
N GLY A 549 7.53 2.12 19.00
CA GLY A 549 8.33 0.91 18.84
C GLY A 549 9.52 0.87 19.79
N PHE A 550 10.74 0.89 19.24
CA PHE A 550 11.99 0.74 20.00
C PHE A 550 12.77 2.06 20.09
N ASP A 551 13.49 2.28 21.19
CA ASP A 551 14.30 3.49 21.45
C ASP A 551 15.81 3.21 21.62
N ALA A 552 16.18 1.94 21.84
CA ALA A 552 17.57 1.49 21.85
C ALA A 552 17.77 0.09 21.22
N PHE A 553 18.96 -0.10 20.66
CA PHE A 553 19.49 -1.37 20.17
C PHE A 553 20.86 -1.61 20.78
N SER A 554 21.13 -2.82 21.27
CA SER A 554 22.37 -3.13 22.00
C SER A 554 22.95 -4.48 21.60
N VAL A 555 24.24 -4.54 21.34
CA VAL A 555 24.98 -5.77 20.95
C VAL A 555 26.06 -6.06 22.00
N PRO A 556 26.20 -7.30 22.50
CA PRO A 556 27.27 -7.67 23.43
C PRO A 556 28.66 -7.60 22.76
N ILE A 557 29.67 -7.23 23.55
CA ILE A 557 31.07 -7.16 23.16
C ILE A 557 31.89 -7.94 24.18
N GLN A 558 32.71 -8.89 23.72
CA GLN A 558 33.69 -9.57 24.57
C GLN A 558 34.85 -8.63 24.95
N ALA A 559 35.43 -8.81 26.13
CA ALA A 559 36.51 -7.94 26.64
C ALA A 559 37.80 -7.93 25.77
N SER A 560 37.98 -8.96 24.94
CA SER A 560 39.06 -9.07 23.95
C SER A 560 38.82 -8.19 22.71
N ALA A 561 37.58 -7.97 22.31
CA ALA A 561 37.27 -7.20 21.11
C ALA A 561 37.61 -5.71 21.28
N ARG A 562 38.13 -5.10 20.21
CA ARG A 562 38.36 -3.65 20.11
C ARG A 562 37.46 -3.10 19.03
N LEU A 563 36.62 -2.13 19.39
CA LEU A 563 35.69 -1.50 18.45
C LEU A 563 36.28 -0.25 17.80
N GLN A 564 35.95 -0.03 16.53
CA GLN A 564 36.32 1.16 15.75
C GLN A 564 35.14 1.60 14.88
N GLY A 565 34.99 2.91 14.69
CA GLY A 565 34.07 3.51 13.71
C GLY A 565 32.61 3.06 13.82
N THR A 566 31.87 3.61 14.78
CA THR A 566 30.42 3.35 14.92
C THR A 566 29.61 4.24 13.99
N SER A 567 28.55 3.71 13.38
CA SER A 567 27.55 4.52 12.67
C SER A 567 26.11 4.07 12.98
N SER A 568 25.16 4.99 12.79
CA SER A 568 23.73 4.69 12.74
C SER A 568 23.08 5.49 11.61
N ASN A 569 22.06 4.91 10.98
CA ASN A 569 21.20 5.57 10.02
C ASN A 569 19.74 5.36 10.45
N LEU A 570 19.07 6.46 10.77
CA LEU A 570 17.69 6.50 11.27
C LEU A 570 16.66 6.70 10.15
N GLY A 571 16.91 6.12 8.98
CA GLY A 571 15.99 6.16 7.85
C GLY A 571 15.84 7.56 7.24
N ASP A 572 14.59 8.02 7.13
CA ASP A 572 14.20 9.31 6.55
C ASP A 572 14.22 10.49 7.54
N ALA A 573 14.64 10.26 8.80
CA ALA A 573 14.60 11.22 9.93
C ALA A 573 15.45 12.51 9.78
N GLY A 574 15.90 12.85 8.58
CA GLY A 574 16.68 14.04 8.28
C GLY A 574 18.20 13.86 8.41
N ALA A 575 18.95 14.81 7.86
CA ALA A 575 20.40 14.77 7.91
C ALA A 575 20.90 15.14 9.32
N GLY A 576 21.68 14.24 9.94
CA GLY A 576 22.28 14.45 11.27
C GLY A 576 21.52 13.79 12.43
N ALA A 577 20.32 13.22 12.19
CA ALA A 577 19.66 12.37 13.16
C ALA A 577 20.39 11.02 13.28
N GLN A 578 21.04 10.78 14.42
CA GLN A 578 21.78 9.55 14.71
C GLN A 578 21.57 9.13 16.17
N TRP A 579 21.21 7.86 16.38
CA TRP A 579 21.22 7.28 17.72
C TRP A 579 22.66 7.21 18.22
N ARG A 580 22.86 7.67 19.46
CA ARG A 580 24.18 7.80 20.08
C ARG A 580 24.68 6.41 20.47
N ALA A 581 25.84 6.03 19.96
CA ALA A 581 26.54 4.81 20.37
C ALA A 581 27.27 5.06 21.69
N SER A 582 27.07 4.18 22.68
CA SER A 582 27.80 4.11 23.95
C SER A 582 28.41 2.72 24.14
N ILE A 583 29.48 2.60 24.93
CA ILE A 583 30.01 1.30 25.37
C ILE A 583 30.02 1.26 26.89
N ALA A 584 29.26 0.34 27.47
CA ALA A 584 29.18 0.09 28.90
C ALA A 584 28.81 -1.38 29.16
N ASN A 585 29.21 -1.92 30.31
CA ASN A 585 28.76 -3.23 30.81
C ASN A 585 28.92 -4.39 29.79
N GLY A 586 29.98 -4.37 28.97
CA GLY A 586 30.22 -5.39 27.96
C GLY A 586 29.28 -5.33 26.75
N ARG A 587 28.72 -4.17 26.42
CA ARG A 587 27.84 -3.96 25.25
C ARG A 587 28.13 -2.65 24.54
N ILE A 588 27.87 -2.60 23.22
CA ILE A 588 27.66 -1.36 22.47
C ILE A 588 26.15 -1.13 22.38
N THR A 589 25.70 0.07 22.70
CA THR A 589 24.28 0.44 22.66
C THR A 589 24.11 1.70 21.84
N TRP A 590 23.23 1.67 20.84
CA TRP A 590 22.70 2.86 20.17
C TRP A 590 21.37 3.19 20.81
N SER A 591 21.17 4.44 21.22
CA SER A 591 19.89 4.88 21.80
C SER A 591 19.50 6.29 21.35
N ASN A 592 18.21 6.60 21.49
CA ASN A 592 17.66 7.93 21.30
C ASN A 592 17.84 8.86 22.53
N ASP A 593 18.26 8.32 23.67
CA ASP A 593 18.44 9.07 24.93
C ASP A 593 19.57 10.11 24.79
N PRO A 594 19.26 11.42 24.90
CA PRO A 594 20.25 12.47 24.74
C PRO A 594 21.31 12.48 25.86
N ASN A 595 21.08 11.78 26.97
CA ASN A 595 21.98 11.75 28.13
C ASN A 595 23.03 10.63 28.05
N GLN A 596 22.97 9.72 27.08
CA GLN A 596 23.97 8.65 26.98
C GLN A 596 25.38 9.17 26.61
N PRO A 597 26.45 8.61 27.23
CA PRO A 597 27.83 8.90 26.84
C PRO A 597 28.11 8.52 25.38
N VAL A 598 28.89 9.36 24.67
CA VAL A 598 29.19 9.16 23.25
C VAL A 598 30.49 8.37 23.05
N PHE A 599 30.45 7.37 22.18
CA PHE A 599 31.63 6.63 21.73
C PHE A 599 32.66 7.56 21.07
N GLY A 600 33.86 7.63 21.64
CA GLY A 600 35.02 8.27 21.01
C GLY A 600 35.10 9.80 21.09
N GLY A 601 34.27 10.48 21.88
CA GLY A 601 34.34 11.94 22.01
C GLY A 601 33.67 12.51 23.27
N PRO A 602 33.91 13.80 23.60
CA PRO A 602 33.25 14.46 24.72
C PRO A 602 31.75 14.66 24.44
N SER A 603 30.96 14.83 25.50
CA SER A 603 29.51 15.06 25.43
C SER A 603 29.17 16.31 24.63
N THR A 604 28.66 16.13 23.42
CA THR A 604 28.04 17.20 22.61
C THR A 604 26.64 17.53 23.14
N PRO A 605 26.18 18.79 22.98
CA PRO A 605 24.98 19.31 23.64
C PRO A 605 23.71 18.49 23.35
N PRO A 606 22.64 18.65 24.16
CA PRO A 606 21.39 17.94 23.95
C PRO A 606 20.85 18.21 22.54
N VAL A 607 20.74 17.14 21.77
CA VAL A 607 20.07 17.12 20.46
C VAL A 607 18.56 17.05 20.74
N PRO A 608 17.68 17.64 19.90
CA PRO A 608 16.24 17.41 19.99
C PRO A 608 15.92 15.90 20.05
N SER A 609 14.79 15.56 20.68
CA SER A 609 14.37 14.17 20.90
C SER A 609 14.51 13.32 19.63
N LEU A 610 15.45 12.38 19.65
CA LEU A 610 15.74 11.51 18.53
C LEU A 610 14.56 10.54 18.30
N PRO A 611 14.25 10.18 17.04
CA PRO A 611 13.09 9.36 16.74
C PRO A 611 13.24 7.95 17.31
N THR A 612 12.11 7.36 17.68
CA THR A 612 11.99 5.92 17.94
C THR A 612 11.88 5.14 16.63
N LEU A 613 12.26 3.87 16.65
CA LEU A 613 12.05 2.91 15.57
C LEU A 613 10.59 2.45 15.58
N ASP A 614 9.70 3.32 15.11
CA ASP A 614 8.27 3.09 15.00
C ASP A 614 7.92 2.24 13.76
N TRP A 615 6.67 1.81 13.65
CA TRP A 615 6.25 0.83 12.65
C TRP A 615 6.42 1.27 11.17
N GLY A 616 6.65 0.28 10.31
CA GLY A 616 7.04 0.42 8.90
C GLY A 616 8.36 1.17 8.65
N THR A 617 9.28 1.14 9.61
CA THR A 617 10.55 1.88 9.57
C THR A 617 11.73 0.92 9.66
N LEU A 618 12.85 1.23 8.98
CA LEU A 618 14.10 0.48 9.08
C LEU A 618 15.24 1.40 9.52
N PHE A 619 15.88 1.08 10.64
CA PHE A 619 17.14 1.68 11.08
C PHE A 619 18.29 0.69 10.86
N SER A 620 19.48 1.21 10.56
CA SER A 620 20.70 0.40 10.43
C SER A 620 21.85 0.94 11.28
N PHE A 621 22.71 0.02 11.70
CA PHE A 621 23.77 0.25 12.68
C PHE A 621 25.02 -0.49 12.23
N SER A 622 26.21 0.11 12.38
CA SER A 622 27.45 -0.60 12.07
C SER A 622 28.63 -0.22 12.96
N PHE A 623 29.59 -1.14 13.04
CA PHE A 623 30.89 -0.92 13.65
C PHE A 623 31.92 -1.93 13.12
N ILE A 624 33.20 -1.66 13.35
CA ILE A 624 34.31 -2.59 13.09
C ILE A 624 34.78 -3.18 14.42
N ALA A 625 35.01 -4.49 14.49
CA ALA A 625 35.63 -5.17 15.61
C ALA A 625 36.87 -5.98 15.19
N THR A 626 37.71 -6.34 16.16
CA THR A 626 38.91 -7.18 15.97
C THR A 626 38.67 -8.68 16.18
N THR A 627 37.41 -9.13 16.22
CA THR A 627 37.05 -10.54 16.41
C THR A 627 36.00 -10.99 15.40
N ALA A 628 36.12 -12.26 14.99
CA ALA A 628 35.23 -12.90 14.03
C ALA A 628 33.80 -13.09 14.60
N PRO A 629 32.77 -13.19 13.75
CA PRO A 629 31.41 -13.35 14.23
C PRO A 629 31.19 -14.71 14.90
N VAL A 630 30.49 -14.68 16.03
CA VAL A 630 29.90 -15.87 16.67
C VAL A 630 28.40 -15.66 16.83
N GLU A 631 27.67 -16.74 17.10
CA GLU A 631 26.27 -16.62 17.48
C GLU A 631 26.14 -16.02 18.89
N GLY A 632 25.20 -15.09 19.05
CA GLY A 632 24.87 -14.47 20.33
C GLY A 632 23.48 -13.85 20.28
N SER A 633 23.17 -12.99 21.23
CA SER A 633 21.89 -12.26 21.28
C SER A 633 22.12 -10.76 21.36
N ALA A 634 21.38 -10.00 20.55
CA ALA A 634 21.29 -8.56 20.66
C ALA A 634 19.92 -8.17 21.21
N THR A 635 19.83 -6.99 21.81
CA THR A 635 18.68 -6.56 22.61
C THR A 635 18.07 -5.30 22.02
N LEU A 636 16.75 -5.29 21.86
CA LEU A 636 15.92 -4.12 21.58
C LEU A 636 15.28 -3.65 22.89
N HIS A 637 15.34 -2.36 23.20
CA HIS A 637 14.55 -1.77 24.30
C HIS A 637 13.26 -1.19 23.72
N VAL A 638 12.14 -1.43 24.40
CA VAL A 638 10.82 -0.92 24.00
C VAL A 638 10.65 0.48 24.56
N ALA A 639 10.36 1.45 23.69
CA ALA A 639 10.32 2.87 24.03
C ALA A 639 9.21 3.21 25.05
N GLN A 640 8.11 2.47 24.99
CA GLN A 640 6.98 2.63 25.91
C GLN A 640 7.14 1.67 27.09
N ALA A 641 6.93 2.19 28.30
CA ALA A 641 7.01 1.40 29.53
C ALA A 641 6.02 0.22 29.52
N GLY A 642 6.47 -0.96 29.96
CA GLY A 642 5.66 -2.17 29.96
C GLY A 642 6.51 -3.43 30.21
N SER A 643 5.89 -4.60 30.08
CA SER A 643 6.57 -5.89 30.20
C SER A 643 6.36 -6.72 28.93
N PRO A 644 7.44 -7.19 28.26
CA PRO A 644 8.84 -6.98 28.62
C PRO A 644 9.31 -5.54 28.29
N ALA A 645 10.27 -5.03 29.05
CA ALA A 645 10.93 -3.75 28.76
C ALA A 645 11.96 -3.87 27.62
N SER A 646 12.57 -5.05 27.48
CA SER A 646 13.54 -5.36 26.42
C SER A 646 13.29 -6.73 25.82
N ILE A 647 13.68 -6.89 24.56
CA ILE A 647 13.47 -8.09 23.76
C ILE A 647 14.82 -8.54 23.18
N ASP A 648 15.16 -9.79 23.40
CA ASP A 648 16.41 -10.41 22.93
C ASP A 648 16.17 -11.18 21.62
N LEU A 649 17.05 -10.98 20.64
CA LEU A 649 17.02 -11.60 19.32
C LEU A 649 18.39 -12.20 18.99
N VAL A 650 18.38 -13.49 18.61
CA VAL A 650 19.59 -14.20 18.20
C VAL A 650 20.17 -13.55 16.95
N THR A 651 21.48 -13.29 16.95
CA THR A 651 22.18 -12.65 15.84
C THR A 651 23.66 -13.03 15.82
N LEU A 652 24.42 -12.45 14.91
CA LEU A 652 25.88 -12.54 14.91
C LEU A 652 26.46 -11.41 15.77
N VAL A 653 27.41 -11.72 16.65
CA VAL A 653 28.05 -10.78 17.57
C VAL A 653 29.57 -10.95 17.54
N PRO A 654 30.37 -9.95 17.97
CA PRO A 654 31.82 -10.10 18.11
C PRO A 654 32.21 -11.25 19.04
N GLY A 655 32.98 -12.20 18.50
CA GLY A 655 33.53 -13.33 19.23
C GLY A 655 34.58 -12.95 20.27
N SER A 656 35.04 -13.97 21.00
CA SER A 656 36.14 -13.92 21.98
C SER A 656 37.51 -13.92 21.31
#